data_AF-S8FR19-F1
#
_entry.id   AF-S8FR19-F1
#
_cell.length_a   1.000
_cell.length_b   1.000
_cell.length_c   1.000
_cell.angle_alpha   90.00
_cell.angle_beta   90.00
_cell.angle_gamma   90.00
#
_symmetry.space_group_name_H-M   'P 1'
#
loop_
_entity.id
_entity.type
_entity.pdbx_description
1 polymer ?
#
loop_
_entity_poly.entity_id
_entity_poly.type
_entity_poly.pdbx_seq_one_letter_code
_entity_poly.pdbx_strand_id
1 'polypeptide(L)'
;MAGNPVDPLQTLSAALAVPADSKEQADLLTTLRESLEVHPGPIPILCTTLIKTVSGAGDSLLKRWVIDLLHFAICRSSLSIDARTQLASQSVETLASLLHDSNTSIVKVCVQCFATVYPLLFRTLSTNRNARDLWQVMSQAKTRILEYVWSPTATHGLKFAAIKFMQRAILVQTRGISDPRLQKQNDPNLSMLPSDHPFMSVSALEAEGVELMKGVFTILYTSNDPDIIVAVVNSWGSLVKARPALTEVLVSTLAQWTPSKLEGQPAFSTKSVEKTIRILLIHISRTPQGQPLQSQVHTALAAQATRMEQAAVAEKQRKAAAAAEASRKRSPPPAPAQDAPDAKRPKLEHDTAAASATAGFDFTGLPAALVTDLIVANIQAFSEATLIGLVQAYRHKRSQSATETAENVAVASSQAPPDTPGPVEERRSEPPVRRSPTPPPPVPVSEPEPASAPESIKQEPVDPLKMDIDEEEMEYEPDRLNLELSGGEPEVASPEEAALDREMDLAEDLAPAEFRLPPPREFSDDERNAIVKIALGRISEGAKDLAPMDTGVAAEGTDMWMLLIVRLVTRVTDPVLPGATPEKTDDGMDVVSEFYAHQDRLRQTLCDYIMDDFSGRLRLATTWMNEEWYNDRIQEGRDRNWPPNYETWLNQIVSAHQTHLDGKDRTFSRFLLDLPHVPPDVLHLLRESCTEADRRQMGFAALREFVTQRPSLRADAMTILLELTTHPDKVTRGASINTVKRWIPDVQPMDNMIRDFALQLLRRLQSRPKQDKSEDVTMNGTHEEDEDGQLPPEDIIQTPYLPEELELPAKNAQILQHLELLFVLSTKVPEFIDEIFAAYGGMEETVQETIQQLITPLIRALGSSHGRLLTLLRTFPPGADSLALRVLTIFTESGRPSAQLVTLVKSLVSERDLDPRFLVPIVGEMDKADILRHLPRIVSILNGTPEMKNLVRSVFSSVVQTPPQTFGTVSSNLPRVQQSERLSPAELMVLLHQSEKEIGLKSAIEAINICFSMTEVFRSEVLGAFMNQIVDEPVLPTLFLRTVIQAVTTYRSLVSFVSTTLLSRLITKKIWTNPPLWEGFIRCAKLIAPASFGALLQLPKDQLRELVDKQPSLKAGLRDHVVKKAGNRARTAGYLDIFGEDGDGQGQPGQAGAVAVAATPAAGAPVGEQVQVPVVPQSPVTPT
;
A
#
# COMPACT_ATOMS: atom_id res chain seq x y z
N MET A 1 45.24 3.53 15.46
CA MET A 1 46.46 4.25 15.04
C MET A 1 46.10 5.73 14.81
N ALA A 2 46.04 6.51 15.89
CA ALA A 2 45.86 7.96 15.84
C ALA A 2 46.63 8.52 17.05
N GLY A 3 47.90 8.86 16.85
CA GLY A 3 48.84 9.07 17.97
C GLY A 3 50.24 9.51 17.58
N ASN A 4 50.46 9.92 16.33
CA ASN A 4 51.61 10.71 15.91
C ASN A 4 51.07 11.92 15.14
N PRO A 5 51.52 13.15 15.43
CA PRO A 5 51.26 14.27 14.53
C PRO A 5 51.96 14.00 13.20
N VAL A 6 51.28 14.29 12.10
CA VAL A 6 51.90 14.27 10.76
C VAL A 6 52.98 15.35 10.74
N ASP A 7 54.23 15.00 10.44
CA ASP A 7 55.30 16.00 10.33
C ASP A 7 54.98 16.94 9.16
N PRO A 8 54.67 18.22 9.42
CA PRO A 8 54.18 19.11 8.39
C PRO A 8 55.26 19.49 7.37
N LEU A 9 56.55 19.32 7.71
CA LEU A 9 57.66 19.53 6.79
C LEU A 9 57.84 18.33 5.85
N GLN A 10 57.63 17.10 6.34
CA GLN A 10 57.71 15.90 5.51
C GLN A 10 56.55 15.84 4.49
N THR A 11 55.31 16.09 4.90
CA THR A 11 54.17 16.08 3.98
C THR A 11 54.21 17.26 3.00
N LEU A 12 54.71 18.43 3.41
CA LEU A 12 54.97 19.54 2.49
C LEU A 12 56.07 19.18 1.47
N SER A 13 57.16 18.54 1.92
CA SER A 13 58.23 18.06 1.03
C SER A 13 57.71 17.05 0.01
N ALA A 14 56.88 16.09 0.44
CA ALA A 14 56.22 15.13 -0.45
C ALA A 14 55.31 15.84 -1.48
N ALA A 15 54.48 16.80 -1.04
CA ALA A 15 53.61 17.57 -1.92
C ALA A 15 54.38 18.42 -2.95
N LEU A 16 55.62 18.84 -2.64
CA LEU A 16 56.50 19.59 -3.54
C LEU A 16 57.35 18.69 -4.46
N ALA A 17 57.54 17.41 -4.12
CA ALA A 17 58.25 16.43 -4.94
C ALA A 17 57.36 15.80 -6.03
N VAL A 18 56.05 15.74 -5.77
CA VAL A 18 55.01 15.28 -6.70
C VAL A 18 54.74 16.34 -7.79
N PRO A 19 54.38 15.97 -9.03
CA PRO A 19 54.12 16.93 -10.11
C PRO A 19 53.10 18.02 -9.75
N ALA A 20 53.42 19.26 -10.13
CA ALA A 20 52.58 20.42 -9.87
C ALA A 20 51.18 20.28 -10.50
N ASP A 21 50.17 20.78 -9.78
CA ASP A 21 48.75 20.77 -10.17
C ASP A 21 48.15 19.36 -10.39
N SER A 22 48.85 18.30 -9.96
CA SER A 22 48.34 16.92 -9.98
C SER A 22 47.36 16.62 -8.85
N LYS A 23 46.58 15.54 -9.00
CA LYS A 23 45.68 15.06 -7.95
C LYS A 23 46.45 14.62 -6.69
N GLU A 24 47.58 13.95 -6.84
CA GLU A 24 48.42 13.52 -5.72
C GLU A 24 48.92 14.71 -4.89
N GLN A 25 49.29 15.81 -5.54
CA GLN A 25 49.64 17.06 -4.85
C GLN A 25 48.42 17.67 -4.13
N ALA A 26 47.23 17.64 -4.75
CA ALA A 26 45.99 18.12 -4.13
C ALA A 26 45.61 17.31 -2.86
N ASP A 27 45.70 15.98 -2.95
CA ASP A 27 45.37 15.06 -1.86
C ASP A 27 46.36 15.28 -0.69
N LEU A 28 47.68 15.32 -0.95
CA LEU A 28 48.71 15.58 0.07
C LEU A 28 48.61 16.96 0.74
N LEU A 29 48.34 18.02 -0.03
CA LEU A 29 48.12 19.37 0.50
C LEU A 29 46.85 19.45 1.35
N THR A 30 45.84 18.63 1.06
CA THR A 30 44.60 18.56 1.85
C THR A 30 44.84 17.91 3.20
N THR A 31 45.51 16.74 3.25
CA THR A 31 45.89 16.08 4.51
C THR A 31 46.80 16.97 5.38
N LEU A 32 47.76 17.69 4.76
CA LEU A 32 48.60 18.65 5.47
C LEU A 32 47.78 19.81 6.06
N ARG A 33 46.78 20.31 5.32
CA ARG A 33 45.88 21.36 5.80
C ARG A 33 45.07 20.90 7.01
N GLU A 34 44.45 19.73 6.94
CA GLU A 34 43.66 19.16 8.04
C GLU A 34 44.52 19.02 9.32
N SER A 35 45.74 18.50 9.19
CA SER A 35 46.68 18.40 10.33
C SER A 35 47.08 19.77 10.91
N LEU A 36 47.20 20.82 10.07
CA LEU A 36 47.53 22.17 10.51
C LEU A 36 46.31 22.92 11.10
N GLU A 37 45.09 22.68 10.61
CA GLU A 37 43.88 23.28 11.19
C GLU A 37 43.58 22.70 12.59
N VAL A 38 43.95 21.43 12.86
CA VAL A 38 43.93 20.81 14.20
C VAL A 38 45.10 21.28 15.08
N HIS A 39 46.31 21.43 14.51
CA HIS A 39 47.52 21.85 15.23
C HIS A 39 48.13 23.12 14.62
N PRO A 40 47.59 24.33 14.91
CA PRO A 40 47.99 25.56 14.21
C PRO A 40 49.37 26.13 14.58
N GLY A 41 50.06 25.55 15.58
CA GLY A 41 51.36 26.02 16.07
C GLY A 41 52.46 26.20 15.00
N PRO A 42 52.65 25.28 14.04
CA PRO A 42 53.66 25.42 12.98
C PRO A 42 53.30 26.45 11.89
N ILE A 43 52.03 26.85 11.77
CA ILE A 43 51.53 27.65 10.65
C ILE A 43 52.30 28.97 10.45
N PRO A 44 52.64 29.78 11.49
CA PRO A 44 53.41 31.01 11.28
C PRO A 44 54.77 30.79 10.60
N ILE A 45 55.47 29.71 10.92
CA ILE A 45 56.79 29.39 10.35
C ILE A 45 56.65 28.96 8.88
N LEU A 46 55.65 28.13 8.59
CA LEU A 46 55.35 27.68 7.23
C LEU A 46 54.91 28.86 6.35
N CYS A 47 53.93 29.66 6.80
CA CYS A 47 53.41 30.78 6.03
C CYS A 47 54.45 31.89 5.79
N THR A 48 55.29 32.25 6.77
CA THR A 48 56.33 33.29 6.59
C THR A 48 57.44 32.86 5.62
N THR A 49 57.66 31.55 5.49
CA THR A 49 58.57 30.97 4.48
C THR A 49 57.90 30.92 3.11
N LEU A 50 56.69 30.37 3.02
CA LEU A 50 56.01 30.08 1.74
C LEU A 50 55.36 31.30 1.09
N ILE A 51 54.92 32.32 1.84
CA ILE A 51 54.26 33.49 1.23
C ILE A 51 55.18 34.22 0.22
N LYS A 52 56.50 34.13 0.41
CA LYS A 52 57.49 34.75 -0.49
C LYS A 52 57.60 34.06 -1.85
N THR A 53 57.23 32.78 -1.98
CA THR A 53 57.23 32.06 -3.26
C THR A 53 55.97 32.31 -4.09
N VAL A 54 54.94 32.92 -3.48
CA VAL A 54 53.64 33.20 -4.10
C VAL A 54 53.60 34.52 -4.87
N SER A 55 54.39 35.52 -4.45
CA SER A 55 54.41 36.85 -5.08
C SER A 55 54.99 36.76 -6.51
N GLY A 56 54.18 37.13 -7.51
CA GLY A 56 54.57 37.06 -8.93
C GLY A 56 54.54 35.65 -9.56
N ALA A 57 54.19 34.61 -8.81
CA ALA A 57 54.02 33.26 -9.35
C ALA A 57 52.72 33.14 -10.19
N GLY A 58 52.71 32.21 -11.15
CA GLY A 58 51.48 31.82 -11.88
C GLY A 58 50.43 31.19 -10.96
N ASP A 59 49.19 31.08 -11.45
CA ASP A 59 48.11 30.42 -10.71
C ASP A 59 48.32 28.90 -10.65
N SER A 60 48.29 28.32 -9.45
CA SER A 60 48.56 26.90 -9.18
C SER A 60 47.91 26.44 -7.87
N LEU A 61 47.79 25.13 -7.65
CA LEU A 61 47.27 24.54 -6.42
C LEU A 61 48.08 25.00 -5.19
N LEU A 62 49.41 24.97 -5.27
CA LEU A 62 50.29 25.43 -4.19
C LEU A 62 50.05 26.91 -3.87
N LYS A 63 49.94 27.77 -4.89
CA LYS A 63 49.68 29.20 -4.70
C LYS A 63 48.35 29.45 -3.97
N ARG A 64 47.28 28.78 -4.42
CA ARG A 64 45.96 28.85 -3.80
C ARG A 64 46.01 28.35 -2.35
N TRP A 65 46.65 27.21 -2.11
CA TRP A 65 46.78 26.58 -0.79
C TRP A 65 47.53 27.45 0.22
N VAL A 66 48.66 28.07 -0.16
CA VAL A 66 49.42 28.97 0.74
C VAL A 66 48.59 30.20 1.14
N ILE A 67 47.83 30.77 0.20
CA ILE A 67 46.97 31.94 0.44
C ILE A 67 45.79 31.55 1.34
N ASP A 68 45.19 30.38 1.13
CA ASP A 68 44.11 29.84 1.96
C ASP A 68 44.57 29.51 3.40
N LEU A 69 45.77 28.93 3.54
CA LEU A 69 46.39 28.65 4.85
C LEU A 69 46.71 29.96 5.59
N LEU A 70 47.23 30.97 4.90
CA LEU A 70 47.46 32.31 5.46
C LEU A 70 46.15 32.98 5.91
N HIS A 71 45.07 32.82 5.13
CA HIS A 71 43.73 33.30 5.49
C HIS A 71 43.17 32.56 6.72
N PHE A 72 43.32 31.25 6.81
CA PHE A 72 42.99 30.50 8.03
C PHE A 72 43.81 31.02 9.23
N ALA A 73 45.13 31.13 9.08
CA ALA A 73 46.05 31.57 10.11
C ALA A 73 45.66 32.93 10.71
N ILE A 74 45.43 33.93 9.86
CA ILE A 74 45.12 35.30 10.29
C ILE A 74 43.66 35.43 10.77
N CYS A 75 42.69 34.85 10.05
CA CYS A 75 41.26 35.16 10.24
C CYS A 75 40.45 34.12 11.02
N ARG A 76 40.93 32.87 11.19
CA ARG A 76 40.13 31.76 11.77
C ARG A 76 40.82 30.95 12.86
N SER A 77 42.15 30.85 12.84
CA SER A 77 42.90 30.01 13.77
C SER A 77 42.84 30.48 15.23
N SER A 78 43.11 29.56 16.16
CA SER A 78 43.26 29.83 17.59
C SER A 78 44.60 30.48 17.99
N LEU A 79 45.42 30.91 17.02
CA LEU A 79 46.70 31.59 17.29
C LEU A 79 46.53 32.86 18.14
N SER A 80 47.54 33.18 18.95
CA SER A 80 47.55 34.41 19.75
C SER A 80 47.42 35.66 18.88
N ILE A 81 46.99 36.77 19.49
CA ILE A 81 46.87 38.06 18.79
C ILE A 81 48.25 38.48 18.25
N ASP A 82 49.31 38.28 19.02
CA ASP A 82 50.68 38.65 18.65
C ASP A 82 51.22 37.80 17.49
N ALA A 83 51.01 36.48 17.51
CA ALA A 83 51.41 35.59 16.41
C ALA A 83 50.70 35.96 15.10
N ARG A 84 49.40 36.29 15.16
CA ARG A 84 48.65 36.78 14.00
C ARG A 84 49.07 38.16 13.55
N THR A 85 49.47 39.04 14.48
CA THR A 85 49.97 40.39 14.18
C THR A 85 51.35 40.35 13.53
N GLN A 86 52.25 39.49 13.99
CA GLN A 86 53.55 39.23 13.36
C GLN A 86 53.38 38.65 11.95
N LEU A 87 52.51 37.64 11.79
CA LEU A 87 52.22 37.03 10.49
C LEU A 87 51.58 38.03 9.51
N ALA A 88 50.65 38.87 9.99
CA ALA A 88 50.08 39.97 9.22
C ALA A 88 51.16 40.96 8.76
N SER A 89 52.07 41.36 9.67
CA SER A 89 53.14 42.31 9.36
C SER A 89 54.13 41.78 8.33
N GLN A 90 54.41 40.47 8.34
CA GLN A 90 55.36 39.84 7.41
C GLN A 90 54.73 39.45 6.06
N SER A 91 53.40 39.46 5.93
CA SER A 91 52.68 39.07 4.70
C SER A 91 52.02 40.23 3.96
N VAL A 92 51.83 41.38 4.61
CA VAL A 92 51.11 42.56 4.08
C VAL A 92 51.56 43.04 2.69
N GLU A 93 52.87 43.04 2.41
CA GLU A 93 53.42 43.46 1.10
C GLU A 93 53.02 42.49 -0.02
N THR A 94 53.06 41.18 0.26
CA THR A 94 52.62 40.16 -0.71
C THR A 94 51.11 40.13 -0.83
N LEU A 95 50.36 40.33 0.27
CA LEU A 95 48.91 40.49 0.21
C LEU A 95 48.52 41.72 -0.63
N ALA A 96 49.29 42.81 -0.57
CA ALA A 96 49.07 44.01 -1.38
C ALA A 96 49.43 43.81 -2.87
N SER A 97 50.48 43.05 -3.20
CA SER A 97 50.78 42.70 -4.60
C SER A 97 49.68 41.80 -5.19
N LEU A 98 49.20 40.81 -4.44
CA LEU A 98 48.12 39.90 -4.82
C LEU A 98 46.74 40.57 -5.00
N LEU A 99 46.54 41.82 -4.57
CA LEU A 99 45.35 42.60 -4.94
C LEU A 99 45.28 42.95 -6.44
N HIS A 100 46.36 42.70 -7.19
CA HIS A 100 46.49 42.93 -8.64
C HIS A 100 46.59 41.61 -9.43
N ASP A 101 46.30 40.47 -8.80
CA ASP A 101 46.34 39.15 -9.43
C ASP A 101 45.25 38.97 -10.50
N SER A 102 45.52 38.13 -11.50
CA SER A 102 44.55 37.80 -12.55
C SER A 102 43.42 36.91 -12.05
N ASN A 103 43.65 36.10 -11.01
CA ASN A 103 42.63 35.24 -10.43
C ASN A 103 41.81 36.01 -9.38
N THR A 104 40.57 36.39 -9.74
CA THR A 104 39.65 37.12 -8.85
C THR A 104 39.31 36.41 -7.54
N SER A 105 39.44 35.08 -7.47
CA SER A 105 39.26 34.31 -6.22
C SER A 105 40.43 34.54 -5.26
N ILE A 106 41.67 34.65 -5.78
CA ILE A 106 42.85 35.01 -4.98
C ILE A 106 42.68 36.43 -4.45
N VAL A 107 42.34 37.40 -5.30
CA VAL A 107 42.07 38.80 -4.90
C VAL A 107 41.02 38.84 -3.78
N LYS A 108 39.92 38.07 -3.90
CA LYS A 108 38.87 37.97 -2.87
C LYS A 108 39.39 37.44 -1.54
N VAL A 109 40.23 36.40 -1.51
CA VAL A 109 40.80 35.87 -0.26
C VAL A 109 41.77 36.88 0.36
N CYS A 110 42.60 37.57 -0.44
CA CYS A 110 43.45 38.65 0.05
C CYS A 110 42.64 39.79 0.69
N VAL A 111 41.51 40.20 0.09
CA VAL A 111 40.58 41.18 0.71
C VAL A 111 40.01 40.66 2.05
N GLN A 112 39.70 39.37 2.15
CA GLN A 112 39.24 38.76 3.40
C GLN A 112 40.32 38.75 4.48
N CYS A 113 41.60 38.52 4.14
CA CYS A 113 42.74 38.73 5.05
C CYS A 113 42.82 40.18 5.54
N PHE A 114 42.69 41.16 4.62
CA PHE A 114 42.82 42.58 4.96
C PHE A 114 41.78 43.07 5.99
N ALA A 115 40.59 42.45 6.05
CA ALA A 115 39.56 42.76 7.06
C ALA A 115 39.98 42.44 8.52
N THR A 116 41.04 41.63 8.68
CA THR A 116 41.69 41.33 9.97
C THR A 116 43.08 41.97 10.09
N VAL A 117 43.89 41.96 9.02
CA VAL A 117 45.22 42.59 8.99
C VAL A 117 45.17 44.08 9.33
N TYR A 118 44.22 44.84 8.76
CA TYR A 118 44.14 46.29 8.99
C TYR A 118 43.89 46.65 10.47
N PRO A 119 42.90 46.05 11.17
CA PRO A 119 42.75 46.17 12.62
C PRO A 119 43.99 45.78 13.44
N LEU A 120 44.67 44.67 13.10
CA LEU A 120 45.85 44.20 13.86
C LEU A 120 47.02 45.18 13.70
N LEU A 121 47.38 45.52 12.46
CA LEU A 121 48.52 46.39 12.18
C LEU A 121 48.26 47.83 12.63
N PHE A 122 47.03 48.33 12.60
CA PHE A 122 46.71 49.66 13.15
C PHE A 122 47.12 49.78 14.62
N ARG A 123 46.86 48.75 15.45
CA ARG A 123 47.25 48.72 16.88
C ARG A 123 48.76 48.72 17.08
N THR A 124 49.51 48.03 16.21
CA THR A 124 50.98 48.07 16.24
C THR A 124 51.52 49.41 15.76
N LEU A 125 50.90 50.02 14.74
CA LEU A 125 51.33 51.27 14.14
C LEU A 125 51.02 52.50 15.00
N SER A 126 49.96 52.47 15.82
CA SER A 126 49.65 53.57 16.75
C SER A 126 50.64 53.68 17.92
N THR A 127 51.44 52.63 18.17
CA THR A 127 52.53 52.62 19.16
C THR A 127 53.91 52.68 18.50
N ASN A 128 54.10 52.04 17.34
CA ASN A 128 55.38 52.02 16.61
C ASN A 128 55.56 53.23 15.68
N ARG A 129 56.06 54.32 16.26
CA ARG A 129 56.34 55.61 15.59
C ARG A 129 57.35 55.56 14.43
N ASN A 130 58.01 54.41 14.16
CA ASN A 130 59.03 54.27 13.12
C ASN A 130 58.56 53.53 11.85
N ALA A 131 57.44 52.79 11.91
CA ALA A 131 57.02 51.88 10.84
C ALA A 131 56.22 52.58 9.71
N ARG A 132 56.77 53.63 9.12
CA ARG A 132 56.11 54.47 8.11
C ARG A 132 55.76 53.72 6.82
N ASP A 133 56.66 52.88 6.33
CA ASP A 133 56.50 52.22 5.03
C ASP A 133 55.41 51.13 5.08
N LEU A 134 55.33 50.42 6.22
CA LEU A 134 54.25 49.50 6.55
C LEU A 134 52.87 50.18 6.52
N TRP A 135 52.77 51.41 7.04
CA TRP A 135 51.56 52.24 6.93
C TRP A 135 51.26 52.67 5.49
N GLN A 136 52.28 53.00 4.68
CA GLN A 136 52.08 53.36 3.27
C GLN A 136 51.52 52.18 2.45
N VAL A 137 52.13 50.99 2.56
CA VAL A 137 51.66 49.76 1.90
C VAL A 137 50.22 49.43 2.34
N MET A 138 49.94 49.48 3.64
CA MET A 138 48.61 49.20 4.17
C MET A 138 47.57 50.25 3.71
N SER A 139 47.94 51.53 3.60
CA SER A 139 47.03 52.56 3.11
C SER A 139 46.78 52.46 1.60
N GLN A 140 47.78 52.07 0.79
CA GLN A 140 47.60 51.78 -0.63
C GLN A 140 46.65 50.59 -0.83
N ALA A 141 46.87 49.50 -0.08
CA ALA A 141 45.99 48.34 -0.08
C ALA A 141 44.55 48.73 0.31
N LYS A 142 44.36 49.50 1.39
CA LYS A 142 43.05 50.03 1.81
C LYS A 142 42.35 50.76 0.67
N THR A 143 42.99 51.74 0.01
CA THR A 143 42.42 52.47 -1.13
C THR A 143 42.01 51.51 -2.25
N ARG A 144 42.90 50.59 -2.66
CA ARG A 144 42.64 49.61 -3.71
C ARG A 144 41.46 48.68 -3.39
N ILE A 145 41.27 48.30 -2.13
CA ILE A 145 40.15 47.46 -1.72
C ILE A 145 38.82 48.24 -1.77
N LEU A 146 38.84 49.52 -1.40
CA LEU A 146 37.67 50.38 -1.44
C LEU A 146 37.19 50.65 -2.88
N GLU A 147 38.09 50.69 -3.87
CA GLU A 147 37.72 50.75 -5.30
C GLU A 147 36.82 49.57 -5.72
N TYR A 148 37.02 48.37 -5.17
CA TYR A 148 36.20 47.19 -5.51
C TYR A 148 34.75 47.30 -5.01
N VAL A 149 34.46 48.11 -3.99
CA VAL A 149 33.09 48.37 -3.52
C VAL A 149 32.27 49.06 -4.61
N TRP A 150 32.88 50.02 -5.30
CA TRP A 150 32.23 50.90 -6.28
C TRP A 150 32.38 50.43 -7.73
N SER A 151 33.32 49.53 -8.00
CA SER A 151 33.60 49.04 -9.35
C SER A 151 32.38 48.33 -9.97
N PRO A 152 31.90 48.74 -11.16
CA PRO A 152 30.83 48.04 -11.85
C PRO A 152 31.26 46.64 -12.33
N THR A 153 32.57 46.43 -12.59
CA THR A 153 33.12 45.18 -13.13
C THR A 153 33.57 44.18 -12.06
N ALA A 154 33.59 44.55 -10.77
CA ALA A 154 33.95 43.63 -9.70
C ALA A 154 32.81 42.62 -9.42
N THR A 155 33.16 41.35 -9.21
CA THR A 155 32.22 40.27 -8.91
C THR A 155 31.56 40.45 -7.55
N HIS A 156 30.32 39.99 -7.38
CA HIS A 156 29.57 40.12 -6.12
C HIS A 156 30.34 39.54 -4.92
N GLY A 157 30.99 38.39 -5.09
CA GLY A 157 31.83 37.77 -4.06
C GLY A 157 33.05 38.60 -3.63
N LEU A 158 33.61 39.42 -4.53
CA LEU A 158 34.68 40.37 -4.22
C LEU A 158 34.10 41.64 -3.56
N LYS A 159 32.96 42.15 -4.06
CA LYS A 159 32.22 43.28 -3.46
C LYS A 159 31.83 43.01 -2.01
N PHE A 160 31.29 41.83 -1.70
CA PHE A 160 30.93 41.48 -0.31
C PHE A 160 32.16 41.44 0.62
N ALA A 161 33.31 40.95 0.13
CA ALA A 161 34.57 41.00 0.87
C ALA A 161 35.05 42.44 1.09
N ALA A 162 34.96 43.30 0.07
CA ALA A 162 35.33 44.71 0.14
C ALA A 162 34.40 45.52 1.06
N ILE A 163 33.09 45.25 1.06
CA ILE A 163 32.12 45.80 2.01
C ILE A 163 32.46 45.37 3.44
N LYS A 164 32.85 44.10 3.66
CA LYS A 164 33.30 43.62 4.97
C LYS A 164 34.59 44.29 5.42
N PHE A 165 35.54 44.53 4.51
CA PHE A 165 36.75 45.33 4.78
C PHE A 165 36.40 46.78 5.15
N MET A 166 35.57 47.45 4.35
CA MET A 166 35.09 48.82 4.61
C MET A 166 34.44 48.95 5.99
N GLN A 167 33.61 47.99 6.39
CA GLN A 167 33.01 47.92 7.73
C GLN A 167 34.06 47.77 8.85
N ARG A 168 35.19 47.11 8.59
CA ARG A 168 36.31 47.00 9.56
C ARG A 168 37.18 48.26 9.57
N ALA A 169 37.37 48.92 8.42
CA ALA A 169 38.03 50.22 8.34
C ALA A 169 37.25 51.29 9.14
N ILE A 170 35.93 51.38 8.96
CA ILE A 170 35.02 52.26 9.71
C ILE A 170 35.17 52.06 11.24
N LEU A 171 35.20 50.82 11.73
CA LEU A 171 35.39 50.55 13.16
C LEU A 171 36.72 51.11 13.70
N VAL A 172 37.80 50.94 12.96
CA VAL A 172 39.13 51.45 13.34
C VAL A 172 39.17 52.98 13.25
N GLN A 173 38.48 53.55 12.25
CA GLN A 173 38.42 54.98 11.93
C GLN A 173 37.29 55.75 12.65
N THR A 174 36.66 55.12 13.65
CA THR A 174 35.71 55.76 14.57
C THR A 174 36.25 55.65 16.00
N ARG A 175 36.03 56.67 16.83
CA ARG A 175 36.40 56.63 18.27
C ARG A 175 35.61 55.54 19.01
N GLY A 176 36.25 54.89 19.99
CA GLY A 176 35.63 53.87 20.82
C GLY A 176 34.59 54.40 21.82
N ILE A 177 34.17 53.55 22.75
CA ILE A 177 33.28 53.92 23.86
C ILE A 177 34.01 54.92 24.79
N SER A 178 33.33 55.99 25.21
CA SER A 178 33.96 57.07 26.00
C SER A 178 34.27 56.70 27.45
N ASP A 179 33.51 55.79 28.09
CA ASP A 179 33.85 55.25 29.43
C ASP A 179 35.01 54.25 29.31
N PRO A 180 36.19 54.52 29.92
CA PRO A 180 37.34 53.62 29.85
C PRO A 180 37.07 52.21 30.37
N ARG A 181 36.17 52.06 31.36
CA ARG A 181 35.84 50.75 31.96
C ARG A 181 35.09 49.83 31.00
N LEU A 182 34.41 50.42 30.01
CA LEU A 182 33.63 49.70 28.99
C LEU A 182 34.42 49.52 27.68
N GLN A 183 35.66 50.03 27.59
CA GLN A 183 36.53 49.82 26.44
C GLN A 183 37.14 48.42 26.44
N LYS A 184 37.06 47.73 25.31
CA LYS A 184 37.74 46.45 25.13
C LYS A 184 39.20 46.70 24.76
N GLN A 185 40.12 46.24 25.61
CA GLN A 185 41.58 46.39 25.44
C GLN A 185 42.12 45.91 24.07
N ASN A 186 41.38 45.01 23.40
CA ASN A 186 41.71 44.43 22.09
C ASN A 186 40.87 45.00 20.91
N ASP A 187 40.16 46.13 21.08
CA ASP A 187 39.35 46.79 20.03
C ASP A 187 40.04 48.03 19.44
N PRO A 188 40.72 47.93 18.28
CA PRO A 188 41.44 49.04 17.66
C PRO A 188 40.47 50.13 17.18
N ASN A 189 40.74 51.37 17.61
CA ASN A 189 39.89 52.53 17.37
C ASN A 189 40.74 53.82 17.44
N LEU A 190 40.23 54.95 16.95
CA LEU A 190 41.00 56.20 16.87
C LEU A 190 41.51 56.74 18.21
N SER A 191 40.88 56.40 19.34
CA SER A 191 41.34 56.84 20.67
C SER A 191 42.68 56.21 21.09
N MET A 192 43.17 55.18 20.36
CA MET A 192 44.50 54.59 20.57
C MET A 192 45.64 55.34 19.86
N LEU A 193 45.35 56.38 19.06
CA LEU A 193 46.34 57.09 18.25
C LEU A 193 46.70 58.45 18.87
N PRO A 194 47.97 58.70 19.25
CA PRO A 194 48.41 60.00 19.75
C PRO A 194 48.22 61.12 18.72
N SER A 195 47.90 62.33 19.18
CA SER A 195 47.72 63.50 18.32
C SER A 195 49.01 64.01 17.66
N ASP A 196 50.18 63.58 18.16
CA ASP A 196 51.52 63.92 17.65
C ASP A 196 52.14 62.79 16.79
N HIS A 197 51.35 61.82 16.34
CA HIS A 197 51.87 60.65 15.62
C HIS A 197 52.52 61.02 14.26
N PRO A 198 53.78 60.60 13.97
CA PRO A 198 54.60 61.23 12.94
C PRO A 198 54.19 60.98 11.47
N PHE A 199 53.27 60.04 11.21
CA PHE A 199 52.79 59.74 9.85
C PHE A 199 51.31 59.33 9.76
N MET A 200 50.54 59.39 10.86
CA MET A 200 49.11 59.08 10.88
C MET A 200 48.35 60.26 11.51
N SER A 201 47.54 60.96 10.72
CA SER A 201 46.71 62.05 11.24
C SER A 201 45.37 61.51 11.73
N VAL A 202 45.08 61.70 13.03
CA VAL A 202 43.78 61.37 13.64
C VAL A 202 42.64 62.02 12.86
N SER A 203 42.77 63.32 12.54
CA SER A 203 41.74 64.09 11.82
C SER A 203 41.51 63.61 10.38
N ALA A 204 42.57 63.20 9.67
CA ALA A 204 42.41 62.68 8.31
C ALA A 204 41.72 61.30 8.30
N LEU A 205 42.04 60.45 9.28
CA LEU A 205 41.42 59.13 9.43
C LEU A 205 39.98 59.21 9.92
N GLU A 206 39.66 60.18 10.79
CA GLU A 206 38.29 60.47 11.23
C GLU A 206 37.42 61.00 10.09
N ALA A 207 37.95 61.90 9.26
CA ALA A 207 37.28 62.37 8.05
C ALA A 207 37.05 61.22 7.04
N GLU A 208 38.06 60.37 6.81
CA GLU A 208 37.91 59.18 5.95
C GLU A 208 36.85 58.21 6.48
N GLY A 209 36.82 57.93 7.78
CA GLY A 209 35.79 57.10 8.41
C GLY A 209 34.37 57.64 8.21
N VAL A 210 34.19 58.95 8.26
CA VAL A 210 32.92 59.63 7.96
C VAL A 210 32.53 59.53 6.48
N GLU A 211 33.47 59.67 5.55
CA GLU A 211 33.19 59.46 4.12
C GLU A 211 32.86 57.99 3.79
N LEU A 212 33.52 57.02 4.44
CA LEU A 212 33.16 55.60 4.32
C LEU A 212 31.75 55.31 4.83
N MET A 213 31.33 55.95 5.94
CA MET A 213 29.95 55.86 6.45
C MET A 213 28.94 56.47 5.47
N LYS A 214 29.22 57.63 4.87
CA LYS A 214 28.38 58.22 3.80
C LYS A 214 28.29 57.32 2.57
N GLY A 215 29.40 56.68 2.19
CA GLY A 215 29.44 55.69 1.12
C GLY A 215 28.54 54.48 1.42
N VAL A 216 28.65 53.93 2.62
CA VAL A 216 27.77 52.85 3.12
C VAL A 216 26.27 53.22 3.04
N PHE A 217 25.91 54.47 3.37
CA PHE A 217 24.52 54.95 3.21
C PHE A 217 24.12 55.15 1.76
N THR A 218 25.05 55.62 0.92
CA THR A 218 24.81 55.81 -0.52
C THR A 218 24.48 54.47 -1.18
N ILE A 219 25.23 53.40 -0.90
CA ILE A 219 24.96 52.05 -1.44
C ILE A 219 23.54 51.58 -1.08
N LEU A 220 23.11 51.78 0.18
CA LEU A 220 21.76 51.43 0.63
C LEU A 220 20.66 52.17 -0.16
N TYR A 221 20.87 53.45 -0.52
CA TYR A 221 19.89 54.26 -1.25
C TYR A 221 20.00 54.21 -2.79
N THR A 222 21.14 53.81 -3.36
CA THR A 222 21.38 53.85 -4.82
C THR A 222 21.53 52.47 -5.46
N SER A 223 21.75 51.40 -4.70
CA SER A 223 21.85 50.05 -5.26
C SER A 223 20.49 49.56 -5.78
N ASN A 224 20.51 48.95 -6.97
CA ASN A 224 19.40 48.14 -7.50
C ASN A 224 19.64 46.63 -7.31
N ASP A 225 20.77 46.24 -6.70
CA ASP A 225 21.15 44.88 -6.34
C ASP A 225 20.71 44.59 -4.89
N PRO A 226 19.77 43.63 -4.67
CA PRO A 226 19.32 43.23 -3.34
C PRO A 226 20.42 42.64 -2.45
N ASP A 227 21.35 41.85 -3.00
CA ASP A 227 22.33 41.10 -2.21
C ASP A 227 23.44 42.02 -1.69
N ILE A 228 23.80 43.04 -2.47
CA ILE A 228 24.67 44.14 -2.02
C ILE A 228 24.03 44.91 -0.87
N ILE A 229 22.72 45.19 -0.92
CA ILE A 229 22.02 45.86 0.19
C ILE A 229 22.00 44.96 1.43
N VAL A 230 21.66 43.66 1.29
CA VAL A 230 21.68 42.69 2.40
C VAL A 230 23.08 42.58 3.02
N ALA A 231 24.14 42.55 2.21
CA ALA A 231 25.53 42.51 2.68
C ALA A 231 25.91 43.79 3.45
N VAL A 232 25.49 44.97 2.97
CA VAL A 232 25.68 46.24 3.68
C VAL A 232 24.94 46.24 5.02
N VAL A 233 23.63 45.97 5.04
CA VAL A 233 22.79 46.00 6.26
C VAL A 233 23.28 44.99 7.31
N ASN A 234 23.61 43.75 6.91
CA ASN A 234 24.16 42.74 7.82
C ASN A 234 25.50 43.17 8.47
N SER A 235 26.26 44.05 7.83
CA SER A 235 27.52 44.55 8.40
C SER A 235 27.30 45.53 9.57
N TRP A 236 26.16 46.25 9.59
CA TRP A 236 25.87 47.34 10.53
C TRP A 236 25.61 46.88 11.97
N GLY A 237 25.13 45.66 12.19
CA GLY A 237 24.94 45.13 13.55
C GLY A 237 26.23 45.13 14.36
N SER A 238 27.38 44.93 13.70
CA SER A 238 28.69 45.05 14.33
C SER A 238 29.19 46.49 14.52
N LEU A 239 28.69 47.45 13.73
CA LEU A 239 28.94 48.88 13.93
C LEU A 239 28.22 49.37 15.19
N VAL A 240 26.91 49.09 15.32
CA VAL A 240 26.10 49.48 16.49
C VAL A 240 26.69 48.92 17.79
N LYS A 241 27.05 47.63 17.81
CA LYS A 241 27.56 46.97 19.02
C LYS A 241 28.94 47.48 19.47
N ALA A 242 29.76 48.05 18.58
CA ALA A 242 31.13 48.48 18.88
C ALA A 242 31.33 50.00 18.90
N ARG A 243 30.50 50.77 18.17
CA ARG A 243 30.59 52.23 18.07
C ARG A 243 29.21 52.84 18.33
N PRO A 244 28.75 52.88 19.60
CA PRO A 244 27.36 53.25 19.92
C PRO A 244 26.94 54.65 19.47
N ALA A 245 27.89 55.59 19.36
CA ALA A 245 27.65 56.93 18.82
C ALA A 245 27.13 56.95 17.36
N LEU A 246 27.25 55.85 16.61
CA LEU A 246 26.69 55.72 15.26
C LEU A 246 25.21 55.29 15.27
N THR A 247 24.66 54.83 16.40
CA THR A 247 23.34 54.15 16.47
C THR A 247 22.20 55.04 16.00
N GLU A 248 22.14 56.30 16.44
CA GLU A 248 21.10 57.26 16.07
C GLU A 248 21.06 57.53 14.56
N VAL A 249 22.24 57.73 13.95
CA VAL A 249 22.39 57.95 12.51
C VAL A 249 22.02 56.69 11.72
N LEU A 250 22.43 55.50 12.20
CA LEU A 250 22.11 54.21 11.59
C LEU A 250 20.60 53.91 11.65
N VAL A 251 19.95 54.07 12.80
CA VAL A 251 18.50 53.88 12.94
C VAL A 251 17.72 54.88 12.09
N SER A 252 18.08 56.16 12.12
CA SER A 252 17.44 57.19 11.28
C SER A 252 17.57 56.89 9.79
N THR A 253 18.72 56.36 9.36
CA THR A 253 18.97 55.95 7.98
C THR A 253 18.11 54.74 7.58
N LEU A 254 17.98 53.72 8.44
CA LEU A 254 17.11 52.56 8.18
C LEU A 254 15.62 52.93 8.19
N ALA A 255 15.21 53.84 9.09
CA ALA A 255 13.82 54.28 9.23
C ALA A 255 13.30 55.08 8.03
N GLN A 256 14.19 55.77 7.32
CA GLN A 256 13.86 56.56 6.12
C GLN A 256 13.96 55.74 4.82
N TRP A 257 14.51 54.52 4.86
CA TRP A 257 14.75 53.72 3.66
C TRP A 257 13.47 53.11 3.06
N THR A 258 13.42 53.05 1.72
CA THR A 258 12.35 52.39 0.96
C THR A 258 12.91 51.61 -0.23
N PRO A 259 12.28 50.50 -0.65
CA PRO A 259 12.74 49.64 -1.74
C PRO A 259 12.54 50.22 -3.16
N SER A 260 12.43 51.54 -3.33
CA SER A 260 12.15 52.20 -4.61
C SER A 260 13.22 51.99 -5.69
N LYS A 261 14.46 51.62 -5.32
CA LYS A 261 15.51 51.20 -6.27
C LYS A 261 15.48 49.70 -6.63
N LEU A 262 14.61 48.92 -5.99
CA LEU A 262 14.36 47.50 -6.29
C LEU A 262 13.09 47.30 -7.13
N GLU A 263 12.52 48.38 -7.69
CA GLU A 263 11.42 48.30 -8.64
C GLU A 263 11.86 47.51 -9.89
N GLY A 264 11.08 46.49 -10.25
CA GLY A 264 11.41 45.53 -11.32
C GLY A 264 12.13 44.26 -10.87
N GLN A 265 12.71 44.23 -9.66
CA GLN A 265 13.30 42.99 -9.11
C GLN A 265 12.23 41.96 -8.70
N PRO A 266 12.57 40.66 -8.59
CA PRO A 266 11.66 39.64 -8.11
C PRO A 266 11.14 39.94 -6.70
N ALA A 267 9.82 39.80 -6.48
CA ALA A 267 9.17 40.17 -5.22
C ALA A 267 9.77 39.48 -3.97
N PHE A 268 10.36 38.29 -4.12
CA PHE A 268 11.03 37.60 -3.01
C PHE A 268 12.34 38.30 -2.58
N SER A 269 13.09 38.90 -3.51
CA SER A 269 14.36 39.57 -3.22
C SER A 269 14.14 40.90 -2.49
N THR A 270 13.14 41.68 -2.91
CA THR A 270 12.67 42.87 -2.19
C THR A 270 12.18 42.52 -0.79
N LYS A 271 11.40 41.43 -0.63
CA LYS A 271 10.98 40.91 0.68
C LYS A 271 12.17 40.45 1.55
N SER A 272 13.23 39.92 0.95
CA SER A 272 14.47 39.55 1.65
C SER A 272 15.14 40.78 2.27
N VAL A 273 15.37 41.82 1.47
CA VAL A 273 15.98 43.09 1.93
C VAL A 273 15.15 43.72 3.07
N GLU A 274 13.82 43.79 2.91
CA GLU A 274 12.92 44.31 3.95
C GLU A 274 13.00 43.47 5.24
N LYS A 275 13.06 42.13 5.14
CA LYS A 275 13.23 41.23 6.29
C LYS A 275 14.58 41.42 6.98
N THR A 276 15.68 41.63 6.24
CA THR A 276 17.01 41.94 6.82
C THR A 276 16.99 43.26 7.59
N ILE A 277 16.40 44.32 7.03
CA ILE A 277 16.28 45.62 7.69
C ILE A 277 15.40 45.52 8.95
N ARG A 278 14.31 44.74 8.91
CA ARG A 278 13.46 44.44 10.07
C ARG A 278 14.25 43.75 11.19
N ILE A 279 15.02 42.72 10.86
CA ILE A 279 15.83 41.97 11.84
C ILE A 279 16.87 42.88 12.49
N LEU A 280 17.55 43.74 11.71
CA LEU A 280 18.52 44.69 12.25
C LEU A 280 17.85 45.73 13.16
N LEU A 281 16.73 46.33 12.75
CA LEU A 281 15.99 47.30 13.56
C LEU A 281 15.56 46.71 14.91
N ILE A 282 15.01 45.48 14.91
CA ILE A 282 14.62 44.75 16.13
C ILE A 282 15.83 44.36 16.99
N HIS A 283 16.99 44.07 16.37
CA HIS A 283 18.22 43.83 17.12
C HIS A 283 18.69 45.11 17.82
N ILE A 284 18.70 46.24 17.12
CA ILE A 284 19.12 47.54 17.68
C ILE A 284 18.20 47.96 18.84
N SER A 285 16.88 47.86 18.69
CA SER A 285 15.91 48.26 19.72
C SER A 285 16.00 47.46 21.03
N ARG A 286 16.66 46.29 21.00
CA ARG A 286 16.96 45.46 22.18
C ARG A 286 18.30 45.81 22.85
N THR A 287 19.17 46.60 22.20
CA THR A 287 20.41 47.09 22.83
C THR A 287 20.12 48.29 23.74
N PRO A 288 20.88 48.51 24.84
CA PRO A 288 20.69 49.67 25.71
C PRO A 288 20.75 51.01 24.97
N GLN A 289 21.58 51.09 23.94
CA GLN A 289 21.81 52.27 23.10
C GLN A 289 20.69 52.50 22.06
N GLY A 290 19.86 51.49 21.79
CA GLY A 290 18.66 51.60 20.96
C GLY A 290 17.36 51.82 21.75
N GLN A 291 17.38 51.71 23.08
CA GLN A 291 16.21 51.97 23.93
C GLN A 291 15.62 53.38 23.72
N PRO A 292 16.42 54.48 23.66
CA PRO A 292 15.88 55.83 23.42
C PRO A 292 15.24 56.01 22.04
N LEU A 293 15.52 55.11 21.09
CA LEU A 293 15.10 55.18 19.69
C LEU A 293 13.92 54.23 19.38
N GLN A 294 13.35 53.54 20.38
CA GLN A 294 12.31 52.54 20.17
C GLN A 294 11.06 53.09 19.48
N SER A 295 10.67 54.34 19.74
CA SER A 295 9.54 54.99 19.06
C SER A 295 9.77 55.10 17.56
N GLN A 296 10.94 55.60 17.15
CA GLN A 296 11.37 55.71 15.75
C GLN A 296 11.44 54.33 15.07
N VAL A 297 12.00 53.33 15.76
CA VAL A 297 12.05 51.93 15.27
C VAL A 297 10.65 51.36 15.08
N HIS A 298 9.74 51.55 16.04
CA HIS A 298 8.37 51.04 15.97
C HIS A 298 7.60 51.68 14.81
N THR A 299 7.71 52.99 14.62
CA THR A 299 7.12 53.69 13.47
C THR A 299 7.64 53.15 12.13
N ALA A 300 8.95 52.91 12.01
CA ALA A 300 9.54 52.33 10.81
C ALA A 300 9.05 50.90 10.53
N LEU A 301 8.96 50.05 11.56
CA LEU A 301 8.49 48.67 11.45
C LEU A 301 6.99 48.58 11.10
N ALA A 302 6.17 49.50 11.61
CA ALA A 302 4.76 49.63 11.25
C ALA A 302 4.59 50.07 9.80
N ALA A 303 5.28 51.15 9.38
CA ALA A 303 5.26 51.64 8.00
C ALA A 303 5.76 50.57 7.00
N GLN A 304 6.75 49.77 7.38
CA GLN A 304 7.19 48.63 6.57
C GLN A 304 6.13 47.52 6.50
N ALA A 305 5.45 47.18 7.60
CA ALA A 305 4.43 46.14 7.60
C ALA A 305 3.29 46.45 6.60
N THR A 306 2.80 47.69 6.60
CA THR A 306 1.80 48.16 5.62
C THR A 306 2.31 48.06 4.18
N ARG A 307 3.57 48.40 3.91
CA ARG A 307 4.17 48.27 2.57
C ARG A 307 4.31 46.81 2.13
N MET A 308 4.70 45.90 3.04
CA MET A 308 4.80 44.47 2.75
C MET A 308 3.43 43.83 2.48
N GLU A 309 2.39 44.24 3.22
CA GLU A 309 1.00 43.80 3.01
C GLU A 309 0.47 44.25 1.64
N GLN A 310 0.62 45.53 1.30
CA GLN A 310 0.25 46.08 -0.01
C GLN A 310 0.97 45.35 -1.16
N ALA A 311 2.26 45.06 -1.00
CA ALA A 311 3.03 44.30 -1.98
C ALA A 311 2.54 42.84 -2.11
N ALA A 312 2.13 42.19 -1.01
CA ALA A 312 1.56 40.84 -1.04
C ALA A 312 0.19 40.79 -1.72
N VAL A 313 -0.67 41.80 -1.50
CA VAL A 313 -1.96 41.95 -2.19
C VAL A 313 -1.74 42.15 -3.70
N ALA A 314 -0.81 43.03 -4.08
CA ALA A 314 -0.46 43.25 -5.50
C ALA A 314 0.11 41.99 -6.17
N GLU A 315 0.95 41.22 -5.47
CA GLU A 315 1.48 39.94 -5.99
C GLU A 315 0.37 38.89 -6.17
N LYS A 316 -0.57 38.80 -5.22
CA LYS A 316 -1.75 37.92 -5.28
C LYS A 316 -2.65 38.28 -6.47
N GLN A 317 -2.90 39.58 -6.68
CA GLN A 317 -3.63 40.09 -7.84
C GLN A 317 -2.91 39.78 -9.18
N ARG A 318 -1.59 40.00 -9.26
CA ARG A 318 -0.79 39.70 -10.45
C ARG A 318 -0.81 38.20 -10.79
N LYS A 319 -0.71 37.32 -9.79
CA LYS A 319 -0.81 35.86 -9.96
C LYS A 319 -2.21 35.44 -10.43
N ALA A 320 -3.27 36.02 -9.87
CA ALA A 320 -4.65 35.78 -10.32
C ALA A 320 -4.88 36.22 -11.77
N ALA A 321 -4.37 37.40 -12.16
CA ALA A 321 -4.46 37.90 -13.53
C ALA A 321 -3.72 36.99 -14.53
N ALA A 322 -2.51 36.55 -14.21
CA ALA A 322 -1.74 35.61 -15.04
C ALA A 322 -2.44 34.25 -15.20
N ALA A 323 -3.04 33.73 -14.12
CA ALA A 323 -3.82 32.49 -14.19
C ALA A 323 -5.09 32.64 -15.06
N ALA A 324 -5.78 33.79 -14.97
CA ALA A 324 -6.93 34.08 -15.83
C ALA A 324 -6.55 34.22 -17.31
N GLU A 325 -5.39 34.80 -17.63
CA GLU A 325 -4.89 34.91 -19.01
C GLU A 325 -4.44 33.55 -19.56
N ALA A 326 -3.76 32.73 -18.75
CA ALA A 326 -3.41 31.35 -19.11
C ALA A 326 -4.66 30.50 -19.38
N SER A 327 -5.72 30.71 -18.60
CA SER A 327 -7.01 30.03 -18.79
C SER A 327 -7.69 30.44 -20.10
N ARG A 328 -7.63 31.74 -20.48
CA ARG A 328 -8.14 32.24 -21.77
C ARG A 328 -7.39 31.71 -22.99
N LYS A 329 -6.18 31.16 -22.82
CA LYS A 329 -5.37 30.56 -23.91
C LYS A 329 -5.61 29.05 -24.07
N ARG A 330 -6.54 28.45 -23.31
CA ARG A 330 -7.04 27.08 -23.53
C ARG A 330 -8.53 27.12 -23.89
N SER A 331 -8.84 26.93 -25.15
CA SER A 331 -10.20 26.75 -25.68
C SER A 331 -10.18 25.68 -26.78
N PRO A 332 -11.25 24.88 -26.95
CA PRO A 332 -11.23 23.72 -27.83
C PRO A 332 -11.30 24.10 -29.32
N PRO A 333 -10.80 23.24 -30.24
CA PRO A 333 -10.73 23.53 -31.67
C PRO A 333 -12.09 23.37 -32.37
N PRO A 334 -12.39 24.18 -33.41
CA PRO A 334 -13.50 23.92 -34.33
C PRO A 334 -13.17 22.81 -35.34
N ALA A 335 -14.21 22.28 -35.98
CA ALA A 335 -14.13 21.20 -36.99
C ALA A 335 -13.47 21.68 -38.32
N PRO A 336 -12.95 20.74 -39.15
CA PRO A 336 -12.05 21.09 -40.25
C PRO A 336 -12.75 21.63 -41.50
N ALA A 337 -12.08 22.55 -42.18
CA ALA A 337 -12.34 22.94 -43.56
C ALA A 337 -11.05 22.79 -44.39
N GLN A 338 -11.18 22.50 -45.68
CA GLN A 338 -10.08 22.18 -46.59
C GLN A 338 -9.59 23.45 -47.31
N ASP A 339 -8.28 23.65 -47.40
CA ASP A 339 -7.55 23.90 -48.65
C ASP A 339 -6.02 23.93 -48.43
N ALA A 340 -5.24 23.87 -49.52
CA ALA A 340 -3.79 23.58 -49.56
C ALA A 340 -2.95 24.83 -49.95
N PRO A 341 -1.61 24.78 -50.23
CA PRO A 341 -0.65 23.66 -50.15
C PRO A 341 0.75 23.99 -49.51
N ASP A 342 1.62 22.97 -49.50
CA ASP A 342 3.08 22.90 -49.30
C ASP A 342 3.97 24.16 -49.09
N ALA A 343 4.85 24.07 -48.09
CA ALA A 343 6.19 24.68 -48.12
C ALA A 343 7.26 23.97 -47.23
N LYS A 344 7.98 23.00 -47.82
CA LYS A 344 9.40 22.64 -47.57
C LYS A 344 9.90 22.41 -46.13
N ARG A 345 10.10 21.12 -45.82
CA ARG A 345 10.91 20.55 -44.73
C ARG A 345 12.43 20.63 -45.01
N PRO A 346 13.28 21.22 -44.14
CA PRO A 346 14.70 20.91 -44.03
C PRO A 346 14.90 19.91 -42.87
N LYS A 347 15.05 18.61 -43.14
CA LYS A 347 16.33 17.88 -43.26
C LYS A 347 17.33 18.18 -42.12
N LEU A 348 17.57 17.17 -41.29
CA LEU A 348 18.53 17.14 -40.20
C LEU A 348 19.65 16.14 -40.53
N GLU A 349 20.88 16.61 -40.71
CA GLU A 349 22.15 15.86 -40.61
C GLU A 349 23.15 16.91 -40.08
N HIS A 350 23.54 16.89 -38.80
CA HIS A 350 24.41 15.95 -38.10
C HIS A 350 25.89 16.09 -38.52
N ASP A 351 26.70 16.63 -37.61
CA ASP A 351 28.16 16.53 -37.63
C ASP A 351 28.66 16.47 -36.16
N THR A 352 29.75 15.75 -35.90
CA THR A 352 30.12 15.31 -34.53
C THR A 352 31.42 15.94 -34.02
N ALA A 353 31.32 16.82 -33.03
CA ALA A 353 32.48 17.40 -32.35
C ALA A 353 32.23 17.81 -30.88
N ALA A 354 33.30 17.82 -30.09
CA ALA A 354 33.43 18.50 -28.80
C ALA A 354 32.49 18.06 -27.65
N ALA A 355 32.60 16.81 -27.22
CA ALA A 355 32.29 16.43 -25.84
C ALA A 355 33.31 17.06 -24.87
N SER A 356 33.09 18.33 -24.46
CA SER A 356 34.02 19.06 -23.57
C SER A 356 33.41 20.23 -22.77
N ALA A 357 32.07 20.41 -22.79
CA ALA A 357 31.43 21.68 -22.42
C ALA A 357 30.66 21.70 -21.08
N THR A 358 30.66 20.61 -20.30
CA THR A 358 29.75 20.44 -19.13
C THR A 358 30.42 20.48 -17.75
N ALA A 359 31.72 20.76 -17.66
CA ALA A 359 32.49 20.76 -16.41
C ALA A 359 32.23 21.97 -15.46
N GLY A 360 31.20 22.77 -15.71
CA GLY A 360 30.91 24.00 -14.96
C GLY A 360 29.45 24.45 -14.98
N PHE A 361 28.50 23.53 -15.21
CA PHE A 361 27.07 23.83 -15.18
C PHE A 361 26.45 23.43 -13.84
N ASP A 362 25.82 24.37 -13.15
CA ASP A 362 25.12 24.12 -11.88
C ASP A 362 23.68 23.62 -12.14
N PHE A 363 23.48 22.33 -11.92
CA PHE A 363 22.18 21.68 -12.13
C PHE A 363 21.12 22.07 -11.09
N THR A 364 21.50 22.69 -9.95
CA THR A 364 20.54 23.10 -8.91
C THR A 364 19.64 24.26 -9.34
N GLY A 365 20.03 25.01 -10.37
CA GLY A 365 19.24 26.12 -10.93
C GLY A 365 18.18 25.71 -11.96
N LEU A 366 18.09 24.43 -12.35
CA LEU A 366 17.14 23.99 -13.39
C LEU A 366 15.74 23.65 -12.81
N PRO A 367 14.65 24.01 -13.50
CA PRO A 367 13.31 23.53 -13.16
C PRO A 367 13.25 22.00 -13.21
N ALA A 368 12.72 21.35 -12.17
CA ALA A 368 12.67 19.89 -12.07
C ALA A 368 11.96 19.20 -13.27
N ALA A 369 10.99 19.87 -13.90
CA ALA A 369 10.37 19.41 -15.14
C ALA A 369 11.39 19.31 -16.28
N LEU A 370 12.21 20.36 -16.50
CA LEU A 370 13.25 20.37 -17.53
C LEU A 370 14.34 19.33 -17.27
N VAL A 371 14.68 19.07 -15.99
CA VAL A 371 15.61 17.99 -15.62
C VAL A 371 15.03 16.62 -15.95
N THR A 372 13.73 16.40 -15.64
CA THR A 372 13.01 15.17 -16.00
C THR A 372 12.94 15.00 -17.52
N ASP A 373 12.61 16.06 -18.27
CA ASP A 373 12.54 16.04 -19.73
C ASP A 373 13.92 15.73 -20.36
N LEU A 374 15.02 16.29 -19.80
CA LEU A 374 16.39 15.97 -20.19
C LEU A 374 16.76 14.52 -19.89
N ILE A 375 16.37 13.98 -18.73
CA ILE A 375 16.60 12.57 -18.38
C ILE A 375 15.83 11.65 -19.32
N VAL A 376 14.54 11.94 -19.56
CA VAL A 376 13.70 11.17 -20.49
C VAL A 376 14.24 11.23 -21.92
N ALA A 377 14.63 12.41 -22.41
CA ALA A 377 15.22 12.55 -23.74
C ALA A 377 16.56 11.80 -23.90
N ASN A 378 17.40 11.79 -22.86
CA ASN A 378 18.65 11.00 -22.88
C ASN A 378 18.38 9.49 -22.80
N ILE A 379 17.37 9.03 -22.04
CA ILE A 379 16.98 7.62 -22.00
C ILE A 379 16.39 7.18 -23.35
N GLN A 380 15.55 8.01 -23.98
CA GLN A 380 14.98 7.79 -25.32
C GLN A 380 16.02 7.85 -26.45
N ALA A 381 17.24 8.34 -26.20
CA ALA A 381 18.34 8.31 -27.17
C ALA A 381 19.02 6.93 -27.27
N PHE A 382 18.75 6.00 -26.33
CA PHE A 382 19.22 4.62 -26.39
C PHE A 382 18.13 3.69 -26.93
N SER A 383 18.52 2.68 -27.73
CA SER A 383 17.59 1.60 -28.07
C SER A 383 17.27 0.76 -26.83
N GLU A 384 16.07 0.18 -26.77
CA GLU A 384 15.62 -0.63 -25.64
C GLU A 384 16.59 -1.77 -25.31
N ALA A 385 17.10 -2.48 -26.33
CA ALA A 385 18.13 -3.52 -26.16
C ALA A 385 19.45 -2.96 -25.61
N THR A 386 19.85 -1.75 -26.01
CA THR A 386 21.05 -1.08 -25.45
C THR A 386 20.83 -0.69 -24.00
N LEU A 387 19.65 -0.17 -23.65
CA LEU A 387 19.30 0.23 -22.29
C LEU A 387 19.24 -0.98 -21.34
N ILE A 388 18.61 -2.08 -21.77
CA ILE A 388 18.59 -3.35 -21.04
C ILE A 388 20.02 -3.87 -20.85
N GLY A 389 20.85 -3.88 -21.90
CA GLY A 389 22.26 -4.29 -21.81
C GLY A 389 23.08 -3.43 -20.83
N LEU A 390 22.87 -2.12 -20.81
CA LEU A 390 23.54 -1.21 -19.85
C LEU A 390 23.05 -1.43 -18.41
N VAL A 391 21.76 -1.68 -18.19
CA VAL A 391 21.21 -2.02 -16.87
C VAL A 391 21.71 -3.37 -16.37
N GLN A 392 21.80 -4.38 -17.26
CA GLN A 392 22.41 -5.67 -16.96
C GLN A 392 23.90 -5.53 -16.64
N ALA A 393 24.66 -4.77 -17.43
CA ALA A 393 26.08 -4.50 -17.17
C ALA A 393 26.30 -3.75 -15.85
N TYR A 394 25.44 -2.79 -15.48
CA TYR A 394 25.49 -2.12 -14.19
C TYR A 394 25.18 -3.07 -13.02
N ARG A 395 24.18 -3.95 -13.17
CA ARG A 395 23.87 -5.01 -12.18
C ARG A 395 25.03 -5.99 -12.03
N HIS A 396 25.63 -6.43 -13.13
CA HIS A 396 26.83 -7.28 -13.10
C HIS A 396 28.02 -6.59 -12.42
N LYS A 397 28.32 -5.32 -12.74
CA LYS A 397 29.38 -4.56 -12.05
C LYS A 397 29.13 -4.45 -10.54
N ARG A 398 27.89 -4.20 -10.12
CA ARG A 398 27.52 -4.14 -8.69
C ARG A 398 27.60 -5.50 -8.01
N SER A 399 27.32 -6.59 -8.73
CA SER A 399 27.50 -7.96 -8.23
C SER A 399 28.97 -8.36 -8.14
N GLN A 400 29.78 -8.02 -9.14
CA GLN A 400 31.23 -8.28 -9.18
C GLN A 400 31.95 -7.53 -8.05
N SER A 401 31.61 -6.25 -7.84
CA SER A 401 32.10 -5.46 -6.71
C SER A 401 31.72 -6.03 -5.33
N ALA A 402 30.77 -6.96 -5.24
CA ALA A 402 30.40 -7.64 -4.00
C ALA A 402 31.09 -9.01 -3.84
N THR A 403 31.40 -9.71 -4.95
CA THR A 403 32.21 -10.96 -4.92
C THR A 403 33.71 -10.69 -4.80
N GLU A 404 34.24 -9.63 -5.42
CA GLU A 404 35.66 -9.24 -5.27
C GLU A 404 36.00 -8.88 -3.81
N THR A 405 35.04 -8.35 -3.04
CA THR A 405 35.17 -8.14 -1.59
C THR A 405 35.02 -9.40 -0.75
N ALA A 406 34.48 -10.49 -1.30
CA ALA A 406 34.36 -11.78 -0.59
C ALA A 406 35.61 -12.67 -0.82
N GLU A 407 36.08 -12.76 -2.07
CA GLU A 407 37.22 -13.64 -2.41
C GLU A 407 38.55 -13.13 -1.82
N ASN A 408 38.76 -11.80 -1.75
CA ASN A 408 39.94 -11.22 -1.11
C ASN A 408 40.02 -11.48 0.42
N VAL A 409 38.92 -11.85 1.08
CA VAL A 409 38.92 -12.24 2.49
C VAL A 409 39.30 -13.72 2.67
N ALA A 410 38.96 -14.59 1.70
CA ALA A 410 39.21 -16.03 1.78
C ALA A 410 40.69 -16.43 1.56
N VAL A 411 41.45 -15.65 0.78
CA VAL A 411 42.85 -15.97 0.44
C VAL A 411 43.84 -15.58 1.57
N ALA A 412 43.46 -14.67 2.46
CA ALA A 412 44.35 -14.15 3.51
C ALA A 412 44.61 -15.10 4.69
N SER A 413 43.85 -16.20 4.83
CA SER A 413 43.85 -17.07 6.01
C SER A 413 44.41 -18.48 5.79
N SER A 414 45.46 -18.64 4.96
CA SER A 414 46.12 -19.95 4.78
C SER A 414 47.61 -19.89 4.36
N GLN A 415 48.46 -19.20 5.13
CA GLN A 415 49.90 -19.44 5.10
C GLN A 415 50.61 -19.02 6.41
N ALA A 416 51.10 -20.02 7.14
CA ALA A 416 52.05 -19.88 8.25
C ALA A 416 53.39 -20.51 7.82
N PRO A 417 54.54 -20.05 8.36
CA PRO A 417 55.86 -20.48 7.87
C PRO A 417 56.22 -21.92 8.27
N PRO A 418 57.13 -22.58 7.52
CA PRO A 418 57.64 -23.91 7.87
C PRO A 418 58.80 -23.83 8.87
N ASP A 419 58.85 -24.77 9.82
CA ASP A 419 60.10 -25.14 10.50
C ASP A 419 60.01 -26.55 11.16
N THR A 420 61.15 -27.24 11.31
CA THR A 420 61.25 -28.62 11.83
C THR A 420 62.68 -28.90 12.37
N PRO A 421 62.95 -29.91 13.25
CA PRO A 421 62.03 -30.80 14.00
C PRO A 421 62.42 -31.12 15.49
N GLY A 422 61.47 -30.95 16.43
CA GLY A 422 61.30 -31.74 17.69
C GLY A 422 62.49 -31.89 18.69
N PRO A 423 62.44 -32.85 19.63
CA PRO A 423 61.30 -33.59 20.25
C PRO A 423 61.08 -33.16 21.74
N VAL A 424 60.10 -33.64 22.54
CA VAL A 424 59.99 -34.96 23.23
C VAL A 424 58.66 -35.03 24.03
N GLU A 425 57.96 -36.18 23.99
CA GLU A 425 57.07 -36.88 24.99
C GLU A 425 56.20 -36.12 26.05
N GLU A 426 55.01 -36.57 26.51
CA GLU A 426 54.10 -37.66 26.09
C GLU A 426 52.61 -37.47 26.57
N ARG A 427 51.66 -37.88 25.71
CA ARG A 427 50.35 -38.58 25.94
C ARG A 427 49.48 -38.40 27.23
N ARG A 428 48.20 -38.03 26.97
CA ARG A 428 46.92 -38.64 27.51
C ARG A 428 46.59 -38.42 29.02
N SER A 429 45.35 -38.48 29.52
CA SER A 429 43.99 -38.80 28.98
C SER A 429 42.86 -38.12 29.81
N GLU A 430 41.60 -38.40 29.48
CA GLU A 430 40.34 -37.82 30.04
C GLU A 430 39.94 -38.42 31.44
N PRO A 431 38.69 -38.31 31.97
CA PRO A 431 38.31 -37.39 33.08
C PRO A 431 37.59 -38.17 34.24
N PRO A 432 36.47 -37.75 34.92
CA PRO A 432 35.96 -36.45 35.42
C PRO A 432 35.49 -36.46 36.94
N VAL A 433 34.91 -35.35 37.45
CA VAL A 433 33.86 -35.24 38.54
C VAL A 433 34.20 -35.26 40.09
N ARG A 434 33.70 -34.20 40.80
CA ARG A 434 33.26 -34.03 42.25
C ARG A 434 34.23 -33.84 43.47
N ARG A 435 34.13 -32.62 44.06
CA ARG A 435 33.91 -32.22 45.49
C ARG A 435 34.61 -32.94 46.70
N SER A 436 35.62 -32.25 47.33
CA SER A 436 35.86 -32.02 48.80
C SER A 436 36.05 -33.22 49.80
N PRO A 437 36.56 -33.10 51.07
CA PRO A 437 37.07 -31.94 51.87
C PRO A 437 38.36 -32.17 52.77
N THR A 438 38.92 -31.09 53.39
CA THR A 438 39.69 -30.97 54.71
C THR A 438 40.91 -31.89 55.10
N PRO A 439 41.68 -31.70 56.23
CA PRO A 439 41.90 -30.57 57.18
C PRO A 439 43.42 -30.15 57.47
N PRO A 440 44.04 -30.07 58.70
CA PRO A 440 44.96 -28.98 59.16
C PRO A 440 46.39 -29.50 59.52
N PRO A 441 47.24 -29.03 60.51
CA PRO A 441 47.35 -27.84 61.43
C PRO A 441 48.76 -27.12 61.30
N PRO A 442 49.48 -26.48 62.28
CA PRO A 442 49.27 -26.12 63.70
C PRO A 442 49.65 -24.64 64.12
N VAL A 443 50.59 -24.43 65.09
CA VAL A 443 50.78 -23.23 65.98
C VAL A 443 52.18 -23.21 66.65
N PRO A 444 52.58 -22.24 67.54
CA PRO A 444 51.92 -21.04 68.13
C PRO A 444 52.60 -19.70 67.66
N VAL A 445 52.62 -18.51 68.29
CA VAL A 445 52.40 -17.90 69.66
C VAL A 445 52.02 -16.37 69.45
N SER A 446 51.65 -15.44 70.34
CA SER A 446 51.66 -15.18 71.82
C SER A 446 50.50 -14.21 72.24
N GLU A 447 50.56 -13.63 73.46
CA GLU A 447 49.59 -12.73 74.16
C GLU A 447 50.30 -11.47 74.76
N PRO A 448 49.65 -10.44 75.39
CA PRO A 448 48.31 -10.43 76.02
C PRO A 448 47.35 -9.22 75.76
N GLU A 449 46.15 -9.37 76.32
CA GLU A 449 44.95 -8.51 76.43
C GLU A 449 45.01 -7.46 77.59
N PRO A 450 43.93 -6.76 78.05
CA PRO A 450 42.47 -6.75 77.72
C PRO A 450 41.98 -5.33 77.26
N ALA A 451 40.73 -4.82 77.30
CA ALA A 451 39.35 -5.22 77.70
C ALA A 451 38.35 -4.18 77.07
N SER A 452 37.00 -4.23 77.12
CA SER A 452 35.98 -5.30 77.27
C SER A 452 34.57 -4.69 76.96
N ALA A 453 33.62 -5.49 76.43
CA ALA A 453 32.23 -5.11 76.10
C ALA A 453 31.25 -5.26 77.32
N PRO A 454 29.88 -5.29 77.25
CA PRO A 454 28.93 -5.26 76.11
C PRO A 454 27.55 -4.53 76.25
N GLU A 455 26.83 -4.48 75.12
CA GLU A 455 25.36 -4.53 74.82
C GLU A 455 24.20 -4.23 75.83
N SER A 456 23.15 -3.57 75.29
CA SER A 456 21.69 -3.91 75.33
C SER A 456 20.62 -3.03 76.06
N ILE A 457 19.67 -2.51 75.24
CA ILE A 457 18.18 -2.43 75.39
C ILE A 457 17.51 -1.50 76.47
N LYS A 458 16.91 -0.39 75.98
CA LYS A 458 15.63 0.31 76.34
C LYS A 458 15.22 0.58 77.83
N GLN A 459 15.08 1.86 78.22
CA GLN A 459 13.79 2.62 78.36
C GLN A 459 13.93 4.03 79.02
N GLU A 460 12.93 4.90 78.83
CA GLU A 460 12.69 6.22 79.48
C GLU A 460 12.11 6.05 80.93
N PRO A 461 11.86 7.10 81.78
CA PRO A 461 11.79 8.56 81.51
C PRO A 461 12.35 9.58 82.55
N VAL A 462 12.57 10.82 82.07
CA VAL A 462 12.33 12.16 82.68
C VAL A 462 12.72 12.46 84.16
N ASP A 463 13.76 13.32 84.30
CA ASP A 463 13.88 14.60 85.06
C ASP A 463 12.99 14.87 86.32
N PRO A 464 13.54 15.41 87.44
CA PRO A 464 13.53 16.89 87.59
C PRO A 464 14.70 17.57 88.38
N LEU A 465 15.18 18.68 87.83
CA LEU A 465 15.50 19.98 88.49
C LEU A 465 16.87 20.29 89.16
N LYS A 466 17.28 21.57 88.95
CA LYS A 466 18.14 22.49 89.77
C LYS A 466 19.68 22.46 89.67
N MET A 467 20.41 23.59 89.84
CA MET A 467 20.16 25.03 89.55
C MET A 467 21.44 25.88 89.83
N ASP A 468 21.37 27.19 89.53
CA ASP A 468 22.25 28.31 89.96
C ASP A 468 23.66 28.40 89.29
N ILE A 469 24.13 29.50 88.63
CA ILE A 469 24.08 30.99 88.82
C ILE A 469 25.27 31.45 89.74
N ASP A 470 26.18 32.39 89.38
CA ASP A 470 26.06 33.86 89.11
C ASP A 470 27.17 34.49 88.21
N GLU A 471 26.88 35.69 87.66
CA GLU A 471 27.69 36.96 87.43
C GLU A 471 29.16 36.92 86.92
N GLU A 472 29.82 37.94 86.31
CA GLU A 472 29.68 39.41 86.12
C GLU A 472 29.94 39.80 84.61
N GLU A 473 30.28 41.05 84.20
CA GLU A 473 29.43 42.22 83.89
C GLU A 473 30.06 43.08 82.74
N MET A 474 29.28 43.64 81.78
CA MET A 474 29.38 45.01 81.17
C MET A 474 28.75 45.18 79.76
N GLU A 475 28.27 46.40 79.47
CA GLU A 475 27.43 46.80 78.31
C GLU A 475 28.16 47.71 77.27
N TYR A 476 27.54 47.99 76.11
CA TYR A 476 26.83 49.28 75.86
C TYR A 476 26.41 49.50 74.38
N GLU A 477 25.16 49.96 74.15
CA GLU A 477 24.65 50.54 72.89
C GLU A 477 24.16 51.98 73.12
N PRO A 478 24.33 52.89 72.15
CA PRO A 478 23.43 54.03 71.96
C PRO A 478 22.80 54.11 70.55
N ASP A 479 21.90 55.07 70.36
CA ASP A 479 21.24 55.50 69.11
C ASP A 479 20.07 54.66 68.54
N ARG A 480 19.62 53.63 69.26
CA ARG A 480 18.29 53.00 69.02
C ARG A 480 17.08 53.94 69.27
N LEU A 481 17.32 55.18 69.71
CA LEU A 481 16.33 56.21 70.04
C LEU A 481 15.80 57.02 68.85
N ASN A 482 16.47 57.02 67.69
CA ASN A 482 16.00 57.77 66.51
C ASN A 482 14.95 57.02 65.66
N LEU A 483 14.50 55.84 66.10
CA LEU A 483 13.59 54.98 65.33
C LEU A 483 12.09 55.18 65.66
N GLU A 484 11.74 55.92 66.72
CA GLU A 484 10.35 55.97 67.24
C GLU A 484 9.52 57.21 66.84
N LEU A 485 10.07 58.21 66.12
CA LEU A 485 9.46 59.55 66.04
C LEU A 485 9.24 60.20 64.66
N SER A 486 9.13 59.42 63.57
CA SER A 486 8.30 59.80 62.39
C SER A 486 7.99 58.59 61.50
N GLY A 487 6.72 58.18 61.42
CA GLY A 487 6.28 57.03 60.62
C GLY A 487 5.67 57.39 59.25
N GLY A 488 5.61 56.40 58.36
CA GLY A 488 4.95 56.49 57.04
C GLY A 488 5.66 55.63 55.98
N GLU A 489 5.12 54.43 55.72
CA GLU A 489 5.61 53.50 54.70
C GLU A 489 5.34 54.01 53.27
N PRO A 490 6.04 53.48 52.24
CA PRO A 490 5.45 52.32 51.55
C PRO A 490 6.43 51.25 51.02
N GLU A 491 5.88 50.04 50.92
CA GLU A 491 6.19 48.93 50.00
C GLU A 491 7.58 48.23 50.05
N VAL A 492 7.52 46.89 50.02
CA VAL A 492 8.66 45.97 50.16
C VAL A 492 8.95 45.29 48.82
N ALA A 493 10.16 45.45 48.30
CA ALA A 493 10.66 44.69 47.16
C ALA A 493 11.14 43.28 47.59
N SER A 494 11.10 42.31 46.67
CA SER A 494 11.39 40.90 46.94
C SER A 494 12.91 40.60 47.00
N PRO A 495 13.33 39.46 47.60
CA PRO A 495 14.75 39.14 47.85
C PRO A 495 15.66 38.96 46.63
N GLU A 496 15.16 39.11 45.41
CA GLU A 496 15.89 38.82 44.17
C GLU A 496 16.83 39.98 43.76
N GLU A 497 16.52 41.23 44.11
CA GLU A 497 17.37 42.38 43.77
C GLU A 497 18.68 42.39 44.58
N ALA A 498 18.66 41.91 45.81
CA ALA A 498 19.83 41.85 46.70
C ALA A 498 20.88 40.78 46.30
N ALA A 499 20.58 39.92 45.33
CA ALA A 499 21.48 38.89 44.83
C ALA A 499 22.47 39.42 43.75
N LEU A 500 22.11 40.50 43.04
CA LEU A 500 22.85 40.97 41.87
C LEU A 500 24.09 41.81 42.21
N ASP A 501 24.11 42.48 43.36
CA ASP A 501 25.21 43.38 43.77
C ASP A 501 26.46 42.64 44.32
N ARG A 502 26.51 41.31 44.28
CA ARG A 502 27.61 40.51 44.87
C ARG A 502 28.48 39.70 43.89
N GLU A 503 28.16 39.69 42.60
CA GLU A 503 28.98 38.98 41.58
C GLU A 503 30.03 39.88 40.88
N MET A 504 30.18 41.14 41.28
CA MET A 504 30.95 42.15 40.53
C MET A 504 32.37 42.45 41.08
N ASP A 505 32.98 41.55 41.87
CA ASP A 505 34.26 41.83 42.57
C ASP A 505 35.26 40.65 42.59
N LEU A 506 35.20 39.75 41.60
CA LEU A 506 36.17 38.64 41.42
C LEU A 506 36.61 38.49 39.96
N ALA A 507 37.53 39.37 39.52
CA ALA A 507 38.01 39.37 38.13
C ALA A 507 39.44 39.93 37.93
N GLU A 508 40.42 39.56 38.76
CA GLU A 508 41.83 39.98 38.54
C GLU A 508 42.90 38.86 38.55
N ASP A 509 42.61 37.66 39.05
CA ASP A 509 43.53 36.50 38.98
C ASP A 509 42.90 35.30 38.24
N LEU A 510 43.42 34.99 37.03
CA LEU A 510 43.43 33.64 36.42
C LEU A 510 44.17 33.65 35.07
N ALA A 511 45.31 32.95 34.98
CA ALA A 511 46.05 32.78 33.74
C ALA A 511 45.44 31.66 32.86
N PRO A 512 45.26 31.84 31.53
CA PRO A 512 44.44 30.95 30.69
C PRO A 512 45.17 29.67 30.23
N ALA A 513 45.90 29.01 31.13
CA ALA A 513 46.55 27.72 30.89
C ALA A 513 45.74 26.52 31.42
N GLU A 514 45.07 26.68 32.57
CA GLU A 514 44.30 25.62 33.21
C GLU A 514 42.91 26.12 33.63
N PHE A 515 41.96 26.08 32.69
CA PHE A 515 40.53 26.19 32.99
C PHE A 515 39.82 24.94 32.51
N ARG A 516 39.30 24.15 33.45
CA ARG A 516 38.25 23.15 33.20
C ARG A 516 36.96 23.67 33.81
N LEU A 517 35.86 23.53 33.08
CA LEU A 517 34.53 23.82 33.62
C LEU A 517 34.29 22.93 34.84
N PRO A 518 33.62 23.44 35.90
CA PRO A 518 33.01 22.57 36.90
C PRO A 518 32.10 21.54 36.22
N PRO A 519 31.99 20.30 36.73
CA PRO A 519 31.01 19.36 36.22
C PRO A 519 29.60 19.98 36.31
N PRO A 520 28.70 19.71 35.34
CA PRO A 520 27.34 20.24 35.38
C PRO A 520 26.66 19.88 36.71
N ARG A 521 25.85 20.81 37.25
CA ARG A 521 25.05 20.53 38.45
C ARG A 521 24.18 19.30 38.18
N GLU A 522 24.42 18.24 38.92
CA GLU A 522 23.62 17.02 38.84
C GLU A 522 22.24 17.30 39.44
N PHE A 523 21.23 17.28 38.57
CA PHE A 523 19.82 17.29 38.96
C PHE A 523 19.42 15.88 39.40
N SER A 524 18.46 15.76 40.30
CA SER A 524 17.82 14.45 40.57
C SER A 524 17.03 13.96 39.35
N ASP A 525 16.77 12.66 39.23
CA ASP A 525 15.99 12.14 38.09
C ASP A 525 14.57 12.75 38.03
N ASP A 526 13.96 13.05 39.18
CA ASP A 526 12.67 13.76 39.25
C ASP A 526 12.79 15.23 38.79
N GLU A 527 13.85 15.94 39.16
CA GLU A 527 14.13 17.29 38.66
C GLU A 527 14.38 17.30 37.14
N ARG A 528 15.16 16.33 36.62
CA ARG A 528 15.38 16.16 35.17
C ARG A 528 14.06 15.93 34.45
N ASN A 529 13.25 14.99 34.93
CA ASN A 529 11.94 14.66 34.37
C ASN A 529 10.97 15.84 34.44
N ALA A 530 10.98 16.62 35.52
CA ALA A 530 10.20 17.84 35.65
C ALA A 530 10.66 18.92 34.66
N ILE A 531 11.97 19.17 34.54
CA ILE A 531 12.54 20.13 33.59
C ILE A 531 12.22 19.74 32.14
N VAL A 532 12.36 18.45 31.78
CA VAL A 532 12.01 17.92 30.46
C VAL A 532 10.52 18.07 30.16
N LYS A 533 9.63 17.71 31.10
CA LYS A 533 8.18 17.89 30.94
C LYS A 533 7.77 19.36 30.86
N ILE A 534 8.41 20.25 31.63
CA ILE A 534 8.20 21.71 31.57
C ILE A 534 8.72 22.29 30.24
N ALA A 535 9.83 21.79 29.71
CA ALA A 535 10.35 22.21 28.41
C ALA A 535 9.43 21.76 27.26
N LEU A 536 9.00 20.49 27.24
CA LEU A 536 8.00 19.96 26.30
C LEU A 536 6.68 20.76 26.37
N GLY A 537 6.18 21.02 27.58
CA GLY A 537 5.01 21.86 27.82
C GLY A 537 5.17 23.25 27.21
N ARG A 538 6.20 24.00 27.62
CA ARG A 538 6.48 25.35 27.12
C ARG A 538 6.69 25.42 25.61
N ILE A 539 7.29 24.40 24.98
CA ILE A 539 7.47 24.34 23.52
C ILE A 539 6.13 24.06 22.82
N SER A 540 5.29 23.18 23.36
CA SER A 540 3.95 22.88 22.79
C SER A 540 2.93 24.02 23.00
N GLU A 541 3.07 24.82 24.06
CA GLU A 541 2.26 26.01 24.29
C GLU A 541 2.76 27.22 23.52
N GLY A 542 4.08 27.49 23.52
CA GLY A 542 4.68 28.57 22.72
C GLY A 542 4.52 28.39 21.21
N ALA A 543 4.22 27.18 20.73
CA ALA A 543 3.79 26.95 19.35
C ALA A 543 2.39 27.51 19.03
N LYS A 544 1.51 27.67 20.03
CA LYS A 544 0.16 28.26 19.85
C LYS A 544 0.25 29.77 19.64
N ASP A 545 1.17 30.46 20.33
CA ASP A 545 1.47 31.89 20.14
C ASP A 545 2.09 32.22 18.76
N LEU A 546 2.43 31.19 17.97
CA LEU A 546 3.00 31.31 16.62
C LEU A 546 2.04 30.81 15.51
N ALA A 547 0.85 30.31 15.85
CA ALA A 547 -0.19 29.95 14.88
C ALA A 547 -0.99 31.22 14.47
N PRO A 548 -0.92 31.71 13.21
CA PRO A 548 -0.90 33.16 13.01
C PRO A 548 -2.16 33.75 12.36
N MET A 549 -2.19 35.08 12.37
CA MET A 549 -2.85 35.91 11.35
C MET A 549 -2.40 35.48 9.94
N ASP A 550 -3.38 35.13 9.09
CA ASP A 550 -3.27 34.25 7.91
C ASP A 550 -2.05 34.47 6.97
N THR A 551 -0.93 33.83 7.32
CA THR A 551 0.26 33.69 6.47
C THR A 551 0.91 32.31 6.69
N GLY A 552 0.98 31.50 5.64
CA GLY A 552 1.40 30.09 5.69
C GLY A 552 2.91 29.85 5.85
N VAL A 553 3.55 30.49 6.82
CA VAL A 553 5.00 30.34 7.13
C VAL A 553 5.24 29.72 8.52
N ALA A 554 4.20 29.58 9.35
CA ALA A 554 4.32 29.12 10.74
C ALA A 554 4.84 27.68 10.92
N ALA A 555 4.74 26.81 9.90
CA ALA A 555 5.17 25.42 9.99
C ALA A 555 6.68 25.29 10.32
N GLU A 556 7.54 26.07 9.66
CA GLU A 556 9.00 25.95 9.73
C GLU A 556 9.56 26.06 11.15
N GLY A 557 8.93 26.88 12.01
CA GLY A 557 9.36 27.10 13.39
C GLY A 557 9.09 25.90 14.30
N THR A 558 7.85 25.39 14.28
CA THR A 558 7.45 24.22 15.08
C THR A 558 8.16 22.96 14.60
N ASP A 559 8.37 22.82 13.29
CA ASP A 559 9.05 21.68 12.68
C ASP A 559 10.49 21.54 13.17
N MET A 560 11.22 22.66 13.26
CA MET A 560 12.59 22.67 13.79
C MET A 560 12.64 22.21 15.24
N TRP A 561 11.70 22.62 16.09
CA TRP A 561 11.66 22.20 17.51
C TRP A 561 11.23 20.75 17.70
N MET A 562 10.21 20.27 16.97
CA MET A 562 9.83 18.85 16.99
C MET A 562 11.01 17.96 16.58
N LEU A 563 11.69 18.31 15.50
CA LEU A 563 12.84 17.58 14.98
C LEU A 563 14.07 17.67 15.91
N LEU A 564 14.28 18.78 16.63
CA LEU A 564 15.32 18.87 17.66
C LEU A 564 15.03 17.99 18.88
N ILE A 565 13.79 17.99 19.39
CA ILE A 565 13.37 17.14 20.51
C ILE A 565 13.49 15.66 20.13
N VAL A 566 12.95 15.29 18.96
CA VAL A 566 13.07 13.92 18.43
C VAL A 566 14.54 13.51 18.34
N ARG A 567 15.41 14.34 17.75
CA ARG A 567 16.84 14.03 17.62
C ARG A 567 17.58 13.91 18.95
N LEU A 568 17.13 14.58 20.01
CA LEU A 568 17.68 14.44 21.36
C LEU A 568 17.29 13.12 22.02
N VAL A 569 16.12 12.57 21.67
CA VAL A 569 15.61 11.29 22.18
C VAL A 569 16.12 10.10 21.36
N THR A 570 16.17 10.22 20.02
CA THR A 570 16.58 9.12 19.13
C THR A 570 18.09 8.93 19.08
N ARG A 571 18.84 10.02 18.86
CA ARG A 571 20.27 9.92 18.52
C ARG A 571 21.09 9.61 19.75
N VAL A 572 21.72 8.46 19.71
CA VAL A 572 22.60 8.00 20.79
C VAL A 572 23.91 8.77 20.69
N THR A 573 24.16 9.66 21.65
CA THR A 573 25.49 10.17 21.89
C THR A 573 26.33 9.03 22.44
N ASP A 574 27.31 8.57 21.66
CA ASP A 574 28.27 7.54 22.09
C ASP A 574 28.81 7.87 23.50
N PRO A 575 28.62 7.00 24.50
CA PRO A 575 29.22 7.19 25.82
C PRO A 575 30.75 7.05 25.78
N VAL A 576 31.29 6.44 24.71
CA VAL A 576 32.72 6.29 24.47
C VAL A 576 33.30 7.58 23.90
N LEU A 577 33.84 8.43 24.78
CA LEU A 577 34.72 9.53 24.40
C LEU A 577 35.89 9.01 23.54
N PRO A 578 36.21 9.65 22.39
CA PRO A 578 37.29 9.22 21.51
C PRO A 578 38.66 9.46 22.16
N GLY A 579 39.12 8.48 22.95
CA GLY A 579 40.38 8.53 23.70
C GLY A 579 40.41 7.62 24.92
N ALA A 580 39.27 7.13 25.42
CA ALA A 580 39.24 6.17 26.53
C ALA A 580 39.64 4.77 26.06
N THR A 581 40.69 4.20 26.66
CA THR A 581 40.99 2.76 26.53
C THR A 581 40.03 1.94 27.39
N PRO A 582 39.39 0.89 26.86
CA PRO A 582 38.49 0.05 27.65
C PRO A 582 39.31 -0.88 28.57
N GLU A 583 39.57 -0.43 29.80
CA GLU A 583 39.86 -1.36 30.89
C GLU A 583 38.61 -2.21 31.14
N LYS A 584 38.78 -3.54 31.19
CA LYS A 584 37.68 -4.48 31.40
C LYS A 584 37.38 -4.66 32.89
N THR A 585 36.67 -3.69 33.46
CA THR A 585 35.91 -3.87 34.70
C THR A 585 34.45 -4.21 34.35
N ASP A 586 33.78 -5.03 35.18
CA ASP A 586 32.37 -5.40 34.96
C ASP A 586 31.46 -4.14 34.97
N ASP A 587 31.77 -3.14 35.81
CA ASP A 587 31.02 -1.87 35.93
C ASP A 587 30.85 -1.13 34.58
N GLY A 588 31.78 -1.31 33.63
CA GLY A 588 31.70 -0.69 32.31
C GLY A 588 30.53 -1.19 31.46
N MET A 589 30.01 -2.38 31.75
CA MET A 589 28.81 -2.94 31.11
C MET A 589 27.54 -2.26 31.65
N ASP A 590 27.46 -2.05 32.97
CA ASP A 590 26.29 -1.48 33.64
C ASP A 590 26.11 0.01 33.33
N VAL A 591 27.18 0.81 33.27
CA VAL A 591 27.08 2.24 32.91
C VAL A 591 26.52 2.43 31.48
N VAL A 592 26.88 1.55 30.55
CA VAL A 592 26.33 1.56 29.18
C VAL A 592 24.87 1.10 29.18
N SER A 593 24.53 0.09 29.99
CA SER A 593 23.15 -0.39 30.20
C SER A 593 22.23 0.71 30.76
N GLU A 594 22.67 1.42 31.81
CA GLU A 594 21.94 2.53 32.41
C GLU A 594 21.71 3.69 31.43
N PHE A 595 22.67 3.96 30.54
CA PHE A 595 22.52 5.01 29.52
C PHE A 595 21.42 4.68 28.51
N TYR A 596 21.40 3.45 27.98
CA TYR A 596 20.31 2.99 27.11
C TYR A 596 18.97 2.96 27.86
N ALA A 597 18.95 2.48 29.11
CA ALA A 597 17.75 2.52 29.96
C ALA A 597 17.28 3.95 30.31
N HIS A 598 18.15 4.96 30.27
CA HIS A 598 17.74 6.36 30.35
C HIS A 598 17.11 6.85 29.04
N GLN A 599 17.70 6.53 27.89
CA GLN A 599 17.09 6.87 26.59
C GLN A 599 15.73 6.20 26.40
N ASP A 600 15.57 4.95 26.80
CA ASP A 600 14.28 4.25 26.68
C ASP A 600 13.22 4.79 27.65
N ARG A 601 13.61 5.34 28.82
CA ARG A 601 12.70 6.14 29.66
C ARG A 601 12.26 7.44 28.97
N LEU A 602 13.13 8.08 28.18
CA LEU A 602 12.77 9.25 27.37
C LEU A 602 11.88 8.88 26.17
N ARG A 603 12.16 7.75 25.49
CA ARG A 603 11.31 7.20 24.41
C ARG A 603 9.93 6.80 24.92
N GLN A 604 9.83 6.18 26.10
CA GLN A 604 8.54 5.91 26.77
C GLN A 604 7.79 7.22 27.05
N THR A 605 8.46 8.21 27.66
CA THR A 605 7.85 9.51 27.96
C THR A 605 7.34 10.22 26.68
N LEU A 606 8.05 10.09 25.56
CA LEU A 606 7.63 10.59 24.26
C LEU A 606 6.46 9.78 23.67
N CYS A 607 6.44 8.46 23.86
CA CYS A 607 5.35 7.56 23.46
C CYS A 607 4.06 7.91 24.21
N ASP A 608 4.11 7.96 25.54
CA ASP A 608 2.98 8.31 26.41
C ASP A 608 2.42 9.69 26.00
N TYR A 609 3.30 10.69 25.83
CA TYR A 609 2.92 12.03 25.36
C TYR A 609 2.32 12.02 23.95
N ILE A 610 2.74 11.13 23.05
CA ILE A 610 2.11 11.01 21.72
C ILE A 610 0.72 10.37 21.85
N MET A 611 0.55 9.38 22.71
CA MET A 611 -0.71 8.63 22.85
C MET A 611 -1.84 9.42 23.53
N ASP A 612 -1.52 10.32 24.46
CA ASP A 612 -2.45 11.29 25.09
C ASP A 612 -3.38 12.01 24.10
N ASP A 613 -2.86 12.36 22.92
CA ASP A 613 -3.62 12.90 21.79
C ASP A 613 -2.89 12.55 20.49
N PHE A 614 -3.00 11.29 20.08
CA PHE A 614 -2.43 10.81 18.83
C PHE A 614 -2.95 11.59 17.62
N SER A 615 -4.17 12.14 17.69
CA SER A 615 -4.81 12.85 16.58
C SER A 615 -4.15 14.20 16.26
N GLY A 616 -3.85 14.99 17.30
CA GLY A 616 -3.12 16.26 17.18
C GLY A 616 -1.61 16.07 17.11
N ARG A 617 -1.08 15.01 17.72
CA ARG A 617 0.37 14.74 17.83
C ARG A 617 0.90 13.81 16.74
N LEU A 618 0.05 13.36 15.81
CA LEU A 618 0.38 12.55 14.63
C LEU A 618 1.66 12.99 13.91
N ARG A 619 1.83 14.29 13.70
CA ARG A 619 3.01 14.83 12.98
C ARG A 619 4.32 14.62 13.75
N LEU A 620 4.28 14.72 15.09
CA LEU A 620 5.42 14.41 15.96
C LEU A 620 5.74 12.91 15.93
N ALA A 621 4.71 12.05 15.96
CA ALA A 621 4.89 10.59 15.84
C ALA A 621 5.56 10.19 14.50
N THR A 622 5.08 10.73 13.38
CA THR A 622 5.69 10.52 12.06
C THR A 622 7.13 11.05 12.01
N THR A 623 7.44 12.21 12.61
CA THR A 623 8.82 12.73 12.70
C THR A 623 9.71 11.84 13.56
N TRP A 624 9.23 11.35 14.70
CA TRP A 624 9.98 10.43 15.57
C TRP A 624 10.35 9.14 14.84
N MET A 625 9.36 8.47 14.27
CA MET A 625 9.56 7.21 13.56
C MET A 625 10.48 7.35 12.33
N ASN A 626 10.42 8.48 11.60
CA ASN A 626 11.34 8.72 10.48
C ASN A 626 12.80 8.95 10.94
N GLU A 627 13.04 9.69 12.02
CA GLU A 627 14.40 9.88 12.56
C GLU A 627 14.95 8.64 13.27
N GLU A 628 14.12 7.83 13.93
CA GLU A 628 14.59 6.59 14.60
C GLU A 628 14.92 5.48 13.58
N TRP A 629 14.11 5.33 12.51
CA TRP A 629 14.47 4.46 11.38
C TRP A 629 15.80 4.89 10.73
N TYR A 630 16.00 6.20 10.57
CA TYR A 630 17.23 6.76 10.01
C TYR A 630 18.43 6.58 10.94
N ASN A 631 18.21 6.66 12.26
CA ASN A 631 19.22 6.41 13.30
C ASN A 631 19.66 4.94 13.29
N ASP A 632 18.73 3.98 13.36
CA ASP A 632 19.03 2.55 13.29
C ASP A 632 19.79 2.19 12.00
N ARG A 633 19.40 2.76 10.84
CA ARG A 633 20.11 2.54 9.56
C ARG A 633 21.51 3.17 9.49
N ILE A 634 21.84 4.14 10.34
CA ILE A 634 23.22 4.62 10.53
C ILE A 634 24.00 3.68 11.44
N GLN A 635 23.37 3.22 12.52
CA GLN A 635 24.05 2.45 13.57
C GLN A 635 24.27 0.99 13.17
N GLU A 636 23.36 0.34 12.43
CA GLU A 636 23.61 -0.95 11.74
C GLU A 636 24.89 -0.93 10.89
N GLY A 637 25.23 0.22 10.30
CA GLY A 637 26.43 0.43 9.50
C GLY A 637 27.73 0.62 10.31
N ARG A 638 27.62 0.64 11.65
CA ARG A 638 28.73 0.83 12.61
C ARG A 638 28.86 -0.37 13.55
N ASP A 639 27.75 -0.82 14.13
CA ASP A 639 27.62 -2.03 14.92
C ASP A 639 26.48 -2.89 14.36
N ARG A 640 26.78 -4.16 14.07
CA ARG A 640 25.80 -5.12 13.54
C ARG A 640 24.95 -5.78 14.64
N ASN A 641 25.24 -5.52 15.91
CA ASN A 641 24.44 -5.94 17.06
C ASN A 641 23.49 -4.84 17.56
N TRP A 642 23.34 -3.74 16.82
CA TRP A 642 22.47 -2.62 17.18
C TRP A 642 21.01 -3.08 17.37
N PRO A 643 20.31 -2.69 18.47
CA PRO A 643 18.92 -3.09 18.69
C PRO A 643 17.97 -2.41 17.68
N PRO A 644 16.92 -3.10 17.20
CA PRO A 644 15.92 -2.52 16.29
C PRO A 644 14.94 -1.63 17.06
N ASN A 645 15.39 -0.43 17.44
CA ASN A 645 14.59 0.55 18.17
C ASN A 645 13.33 0.92 17.39
N TYR A 646 13.46 1.14 16.08
CA TYR A 646 12.36 1.48 15.19
C TYR A 646 11.20 0.49 15.28
N GLU A 647 11.49 -0.81 15.15
CA GLU A 647 10.45 -1.85 15.16
C GLU A 647 9.87 -2.03 16.56
N THR A 648 10.72 -1.96 17.59
CA THR A 648 10.32 -2.03 19.01
C THR A 648 9.34 -0.91 19.37
N TRP A 649 9.70 0.34 19.11
CA TRP A 649 8.90 1.51 19.47
C TRP A 649 7.69 1.71 18.55
N LEU A 650 7.78 1.34 17.26
CA LEU A 650 6.60 1.30 16.39
C LEU A 650 5.59 0.26 16.86
N ASN A 651 6.02 -0.97 17.20
CA ASN A 651 5.13 -1.99 17.75
C ASN A 651 4.51 -1.55 19.08
N GLN A 652 5.23 -0.79 19.92
CA GLN A 652 4.64 -0.17 21.12
C GLN A 652 3.58 0.89 20.80
N ILE A 653 3.85 1.86 19.91
CA ILE A 653 2.86 2.87 19.49
C ILE A 653 1.62 2.18 18.90
N VAL A 654 1.83 1.17 18.06
CA VAL A 654 0.76 0.39 17.45
C VAL A 654 -0.06 -0.37 18.49
N SER A 655 0.59 -0.99 19.49
CA SER A 655 -0.06 -1.67 20.61
C SER A 655 -0.86 -0.71 21.50
N ALA A 656 -0.27 0.42 21.89
CA ALA A 656 -0.94 1.46 22.66
C ALA A 656 -2.11 2.09 21.86
N HIS A 657 -2.00 2.22 20.54
CA HIS A 657 -3.10 2.72 19.72
C HIS A 657 -4.27 1.73 19.64
N GLN A 658 -4.05 0.41 19.74
CA GLN A 658 -5.13 -0.59 19.70
C GLN A 658 -6.18 -0.37 20.79
N THR A 659 -5.77 0.00 22.00
CA THR A 659 -6.67 0.19 23.16
C THR A 659 -7.53 1.46 23.05
N HIS A 660 -7.17 2.40 22.17
CA HIS A 660 -7.84 3.70 21.99
C HIS A 660 -8.58 3.88 20.65
N LEU A 661 -8.71 2.83 19.82
CA LEU A 661 -9.33 2.91 18.48
C LEU A 661 -10.87 3.13 18.49
N ASP A 662 -11.34 4.30 18.02
CA ASP A 662 -12.66 4.40 17.34
C ASP A 662 -12.48 3.93 15.88
N GLY A 663 -13.27 2.95 15.45
CA GLY A 663 -13.25 2.38 14.09
C GLY A 663 -13.57 3.37 12.95
N LYS A 664 -13.85 4.64 13.27
CA LYS A 664 -14.00 5.75 12.30
C LYS A 664 -12.71 6.50 11.98
N ASP A 665 -11.70 6.46 12.84
CA ASP A 665 -10.53 7.33 12.65
C ASP A 665 -9.60 6.83 11.53
N ARG A 666 -8.95 7.78 10.87
CA ARG A 666 -7.95 7.60 9.80
C ARG A 666 -6.61 8.25 10.12
N THR A 667 -6.42 8.81 11.33
CA THR A 667 -5.09 9.21 11.83
C THR A 667 -4.10 8.05 11.70
N PHE A 668 -4.49 6.86 12.15
CA PHE A 668 -3.67 5.65 12.12
C PHE A 668 -3.35 5.16 10.69
N SER A 669 -4.28 5.22 9.73
CA SER A 669 -3.95 4.86 8.33
C SER A 669 -2.99 5.87 7.70
N ARG A 670 -3.15 7.18 7.98
CA ARG A 670 -2.21 8.22 7.55
C ARG A 670 -0.82 8.07 8.19
N PHE A 671 -0.76 7.75 9.49
CA PHE A 671 0.48 7.48 10.20
C PHE A 671 1.32 6.44 9.45
N LEU A 672 0.76 5.24 9.24
CA LEU A 672 1.45 4.15 8.54
C LEU A 672 1.74 4.45 7.06
N LEU A 673 0.92 5.30 6.41
CA LEU A 673 1.20 5.81 5.06
C LEU A 673 2.40 6.76 4.99
N ASP A 674 2.81 7.40 6.10
CA ASP A 674 3.91 8.36 6.14
C ASP A 674 5.22 7.79 6.75
N LEU A 675 5.20 6.53 7.22
CA LEU A 675 6.38 5.86 7.79
C LEU A 675 7.41 5.41 6.73
N PRO A 676 8.71 5.34 7.02
CA PRO A 676 9.71 4.88 6.04
C PRO A 676 9.55 3.38 5.71
N HIS A 677 9.25 2.56 6.71
CA HIS A 677 9.01 1.11 6.61
C HIS A 677 7.78 0.71 7.44
N VAL A 678 7.16 -0.44 7.15
CA VAL A 678 6.08 -1.02 7.97
C VAL A 678 6.43 -2.49 8.22
N PRO A 679 6.75 -2.88 9.47
CA PRO A 679 7.14 -4.25 9.80
C PRO A 679 6.02 -5.28 9.55
N PRO A 680 6.37 -6.58 9.34
CA PRO A 680 5.39 -7.65 9.14
C PRO A 680 4.35 -7.76 10.25
N ASP A 681 4.73 -7.53 11.52
CA ASP A 681 3.83 -7.57 12.68
C ASP A 681 2.66 -6.58 12.55
N VAL A 682 2.95 -5.37 12.06
CA VAL A 682 1.93 -4.32 11.86
C VAL A 682 0.99 -4.70 10.71
N LEU A 683 1.48 -5.41 9.69
CA LEU A 683 0.65 -5.98 8.63
C LEU A 683 -0.21 -7.17 9.14
N HIS A 684 0.33 -7.99 10.04
CA HIS A 684 -0.43 -9.05 10.72
C HIS A 684 -1.56 -8.49 11.59
N LEU A 685 -1.28 -7.43 12.37
CA LEU A 685 -2.31 -6.75 13.14
C LEU A 685 -3.39 -6.10 12.24
N LEU A 686 -3.02 -5.54 11.08
CA LEU A 686 -4.00 -5.00 10.14
C LEU A 686 -4.88 -6.11 9.53
N ARG A 687 -4.34 -7.32 9.32
CA ARG A 687 -5.09 -8.52 8.94
C ARG A 687 -6.08 -8.91 10.06
N GLU A 688 -5.64 -9.00 11.31
CA GLU A 688 -6.50 -9.30 12.47
C GLU A 688 -7.60 -8.24 12.63
N SER A 689 -7.24 -6.96 12.52
CA SER A 689 -8.16 -5.82 12.55
C SER A 689 -9.23 -5.85 11.45
N CYS A 690 -9.03 -6.59 10.35
CA CYS A 690 -10.07 -6.82 9.34
C CYS A 690 -11.11 -7.88 9.76
N THR A 691 -10.74 -8.79 10.66
CA THR A 691 -11.63 -9.85 11.16
C THR A 691 -12.52 -9.36 12.32
N GLU A 692 -11.99 -8.50 13.21
CA GLU A 692 -12.71 -7.94 14.35
C GLU A 692 -13.85 -7.01 13.94
N ALA A 693 -15.02 -7.15 14.58
CA ALA A 693 -16.24 -6.45 14.16
C ALA A 693 -16.11 -4.91 14.14
N ASP A 694 -15.55 -4.33 15.21
CA ASP A 694 -15.47 -2.88 15.40
C ASP A 694 -14.31 -2.23 14.64
N ARG A 695 -13.19 -2.95 14.47
CA ARG A 695 -11.99 -2.47 13.76
C ARG A 695 -12.03 -2.72 12.24
N ARG A 696 -12.90 -3.62 11.75
CA ARG A 696 -12.99 -4.06 10.34
C ARG A 696 -12.89 -2.94 9.31
N GLN A 697 -13.65 -1.86 9.51
CA GLN A 697 -13.72 -0.76 8.55
C GLN A 697 -12.41 0.05 8.48
N MET A 698 -11.67 0.13 9.58
CA MET A 698 -10.35 0.76 9.63
C MET A 698 -9.31 -0.12 8.95
N GLY A 699 -9.24 -1.42 9.28
CA GLY A 699 -8.29 -2.37 8.67
C GLY A 699 -8.41 -2.43 7.14
N PHE A 700 -9.62 -2.61 6.61
CA PHE A 700 -9.86 -2.59 5.16
C PHE A 700 -9.64 -1.22 4.51
N ALA A 701 -9.72 -0.12 5.26
CA ALA A 701 -9.35 1.20 4.75
C ALA A 701 -7.83 1.36 4.62
N ALA A 702 -7.07 0.96 5.64
CA ALA A 702 -5.61 1.02 5.66
C ALA A 702 -4.98 0.15 4.57
N LEU A 703 -5.35 -1.14 4.46
CA LEU A 703 -4.82 -2.03 3.42
C LEU A 703 -5.12 -1.54 2.00
N ARG A 704 -6.33 -1.02 1.77
CA ARG A 704 -6.71 -0.40 0.48
C ARG A 704 -5.88 0.86 0.19
N GLU A 705 -5.60 1.66 1.20
CA GLU A 705 -4.77 2.86 1.09
C GLU A 705 -3.30 2.50 0.81
N PHE A 706 -2.75 1.44 1.42
CA PHE A 706 -1.41 0.91 1.08
C PHE A 706 -1.33 0.45 -0.38
N VAL A 707 -2.24 -0.42 -0.83
CA VAL A 707 -2.29 -0.90 -2.23
C VAL A 707 -2.35 0.27 -3.23
N THR A 708 -3.10 1.32 -2.89
CA THR A 708 -3.29 2.48 -3.78
C THR A 708 -2.06 3.41 -3.76
N GLN A 709 -1.55 3.77 -2.57
CA GLN A 709 -0.61 4.88 -2.38
C GLN A 709 0.86 4.46 -2.19
N ARG A 710 1.14 3.22 -1.74
CA ARG A 710 2.50 2.73 -1.47
C ARG A 710 2.89 1.54 -2.36
N PRO A 711 3.64 1.77 -3.45
CA PRO A 711 4.12 0.70 -4.32
C PRO A 711 4.93 -0.39 -3.62
N SER A 712 5.69 -0.04 -2.57
CA SER A 712 6.53 -0.99 -1.82
C SER A 712 5.76 -2.00 -0.98
N LEU A 713 4.62 -1.60 -0.40
CA LEU A 713 3.75 -2.45 0.43
C LEU A 713 2.56 -3.04 -0.37
N ARG A 714 2.49 -2.76 -1.68
CA ARG A 714 1.35 -3.14 -2.52
C ARG A 714 1.21 -4.64 -2.63
N ALA A 715 2.31 -5.38 -2.72
CA ALA A 715 2.28 -6.83 -2.83
C ALA A 715 1.67 -7.44 -1.56
N ASP A 716 2.27 -7.16 -0.40
CA ASP A 716 1.87 -7.76 0.89
C ASP A 716 0.44 -7.37 1.29
N ALA A 717 0.08 -6.09 1.11
CA ALA A 717 -1.27 -5.61 1.38
C ALA A 717 -2.31 -6.18 0.41
N MET A 718 -1.94 -6.46 -0.85
CA MET A 718 -2.82 -7.17 -1.79
C MET A 718 -2.96 -8.65 -1.40
N THR A 719 -1.86 -9.33 -1.07
CA THR A 719 -1.87 -10.73 -0.61
C THR A 719 -2.78 -10.92 0.60
N ILE A 720 -2.69 -10.06 1.61
CA ILE A 720 -3.60 -10.06 2.77
C ILE A 720 -5.06 -9.88 2.34
N LEU A 721 -5.37 -8.92 1.46
CA LEU A 721 -6.73 -8.71 0.97
C LEU A 721 -7.25 -9.92 0.19
N LEU A 722 -6.43 -10.50 -0.70
CA LEU A 722 -6.78 -11.66 -1.51
C LEU A 722 -7.03 -12.90 -0.64
N GLU A 723 -6.17 -13.21 0.33
CA GLU A 723 -6.43 -14.25 1.33
C GLU A 723 -7.71 -13.99 2.12
N LEU A 724 -7.99 -12.75 2.53
CA LEU A 724 -9.25 -12.40 3.18
C LEU A 724 -10.49 -12.60 2.27
N THR A 725 -10.33 -12.84 0.96
CA THR A 725 -11.44 -13.29 0.08
C THR A 725 -11.76 -14.78 0.18
N THR A 726 -10.96 -15.60 0.87
CA THR A 726 -11.27 -17.01 1.17
C THR A 726 -11.71 -17.24 2.62
N HIS A 727 -11.62 -16.21 3.48
CA HIS A 727 -11.95 -16.23 4.91
C HIS A 727 -13.31 -16.87 5.23
N PRO A 728 -13.46 -17.67 6.31
CA PRO A 728 -14.71 -18.40 6.60
C PRO A 728 -15.91 -17.51 6.92
N ASP A 729 -15.74 -16.46 7.74
CA ASP A 729 -16.81 -15.47 7.98
C ASP A 729 -17.16 -14.73 6.68
N LYS A 730 -18.45 -14.79 6.33
CA LYS A 730 -19.05 -14.14 5.16
C LYS A 730 -18.97 -12.60 5.22
N VAL A 731 -19.01 -11.98 6.40
CA VAL A 731 -18.99 -10.51 6.52
C VAL A 731 -17.60 -9.98 6.15
N THR A 732 -16.55 -10.57 6.73
CA THR A 732 -15.14 -10.27 6.45
C THR A 732 -14.78 -10.62 5.00
N ARG A 733 -15.18 -11.81 4.53
CA ARG A 733 -14.98 -12.23 3.13
C ARG A 733 -15.64 -11.28 2.13
N GLY A 734 -16.91 -10.95 2.37
CA GLY A 734 -17.65 -9.99 1.56
C GLY A 734 -17.05 -8.59 1.61
N ALA A 735 -16.50 -8.15 2.75
CA ALA A 735 -15.82 -6.85 2.86
C ALA A 735 -14.52 -6.81 2.03
N SER A 736 -13.73 -7.89 2.01
CA SER A 736 -12.54 -7.97 1.17
C SER A 736 -12.89 -8.01 -0.33
N ILE A 737 -13.84 -8.86 -0.73
CA ILE A 737 -14.32 -8.93 -2.12
C ILE A 737 -14.85 -7.57 -2.60
N ASN A 738 -15.58 -6.84 -1.76
CA ASN A 738 -16.05 -5.46 -2.03
C ASN A 738 -14.94 -4.39 -2.03
N THR A 739 -13.73 -4.75 -1.59
CA THR A 739 -12.52 -3.91 -1.65
C THR A 739 -11.73 -4.23 -2.92
N VAL A 740 -11.36 -5.49 -3.17
CA VAL A 740 -10.55 -5.86 -4.35
C VAL A 740 -11.27 -5.59 -5.67
N LYS A 741 -12.58 -5.81 -5.76
CA LYS A 741 -13.38 -5.56 -6.98
C LYS A 741 -13.40 -4.09 -7.46
N ARG A 742 -12.80 -3.17 -6.71
CA ARG A 742 -12.67 -1.75 -7.06
C ARG A 742 -11.58 -1.50 -8.12
N TRP A 743 -10.57 -2.36 -8.18
CA TRP A 743 -9.44 -2.25 -9.11
C TRP A 743 -9.62 -3.06 -10.41
N ILE A 744 -10.80 -3.65 -10.61
CA ILE A 744 -11.18 -4.37 -11.83
C ILE A 744 -12.31 -3.63 -12.56
N PRO A 745 -12.33 -3.54 -13.90
CA PRO A 745 -11.21 -3.87 -14.80
C PRO A 745 -10.14 -2.73 -14.83
N ASP A 746 -9.05 -3.00 -15.54
CA ASP A 746 -8.10 -2.03 -16.11
C ASP A 746 -7.15 -1.29 -15.13
N VAL A 747 -7.25 -1.48 -13.80
CA VAL A 747 -6.36 -0.81 -12.85
C VAL A 747 -5.12 -1.65 -12.53
N GLN A 748 -4.13 -1.58 -13.42
CA GLN A 748 -2.86 -2.31 -13.29
C GLN A 748 -1.93 -1.74 -12.20
N PRO A 749 -1.09 -2.57 -11.53
CA PRO A 749 -0.96 -4.03 -11.68
C PRO A 749 -2.04 -4.85 -10.95
N MET A 750 -2.96 -4.20 -10.22
CA MET A 750 -3.90 -4.89 -9.33
C MET A 750 -4.91 -5.76 -10.08
N ASP A 751 -5.37 -5.38 -11.27
CA ASP A 751 -6.28 -6.21 -12.10
C ASP A 751 -5.67 -7.60 -12.37
N ASN A 752 -4.41 -7.67 -12.81
CA ASN A 752 -3.71 -8.95 -13.01
C ASN A 752 -3.60 -9.76 -11.71
N MET A 753 -3.11 -9.16 -10.61
CA MET A 753 -2.95 -9.88 -9.33
C MET A 753 -4.26 -10.51 -8.84
N ILE A 754 -5.39 -9.84 -9.06
CA ILE A 754 -6.72 -10.33 -8.67
C ILE A 754 -7.24 -11.38 -9.66
N ARG A 755 -6.96 -11.24 -10.97
CA ARG A 755 -7.27 -12.26 -12.00
C ARG A 755 -6.54 -13.57 -11.72
N ASP A 756 -5.22 -13.50 -11.57
CA ASP A 756 -4.36 -14.67 -11.37
C ASP A 756 -4.77 -15.45 -10.13
N PHE A 757 -4.98 -14.74 -9.00
CA PHE A 757 -5.47 -15.33 -7.75
C PHE A 757 -6.85 -16.00 -7.91
N ALA A 758 -7.81 -15.33 -8.56
CA ALA A 758 -9.15 -15.87 -8.75
C ALA A 758 -9.17 -17.12 -9.66
N LEU A 759 -8.29 -17.19 -10.65
CA LEU A 759 -8.12 -18.36 -11.52
C LEU A 759 -7.36 -19.50 -10.82
N GLN A 760 -6.37 -19.20 -9.98
CA GLN A 760 -5.70 -20.19 -9.14
C GLN A 760 -6.68 -20.83 -8.13
N LEU A 761 -7.59 -20.05 -7.53
CA LEU A 761 -8.67 -20.60 -6.69
C LEU A 761 -9.64 -21.50 -7.48
N LEU A 762 -9.93 -21.18 -8.74
CA LEU A 762 -10.77 -22.03 -9.61
C LEU A 762 -10.08 -23.36 -9.92
N ARG A 763 -8.78 -23.34 -10.25
CA ARG A 763 -7.97 -24.55 -10.52
C ARG A 763 -7.94 -25.51 -9.34
N ARG A 764 -7.94 -25.00 -8.10
CA ARG A 764 -8.01 -25.81 -6.87
C ARG A 764 -9.29 -26.64 -6.70
N LEU A 765 -10.34 -26.39 -7.49
CA LEU A 765 -11.57 -27.19 -7.52
C LEU A 765 -11.57 -28.30 -8.59
N GLN A 766 -10.59 -28.30 -9.50
CA GLN A 766 -10.45 -29.35 -10.52
C GLN A 766 -9.89 -30.63 -9.89
N SER A 767 -10.40 -31.78 -10.30
CA SER A 767 -9.88 -33.07 -9.85
C SER A 767 -8.48 -33.30 -10.42
N ARG A 768 -7.49 -33.48 -9.55
CA ARG A 768 -6.15 -33.91 -9.99
C ARG A 768 -6.24 -35.29 -10.65
N PRO A 769 -5.54 -35.54 -11.77
CA PRO A 769 -5.35 -36.91 -12.23
C PRO A 769 -4.64 -37.71 -11.12
N LYS A 770 -5.15 -38.90 -10.81
CA LYS A 770 -4.48 -39.80 -9.87
C LYS A 770 -3.14 -40.21 -10.48
N GLN A 771 -2.05 -39.98 -9.76
CA GLN A 771 -0.81 -40.71 -10.03
C GLN A 771 -1.04 -42.18 -9.68
N ASP A 772 -1.35 -43.00 -10.68
CA ASP A 772 -1.26 -44.44 -10.55
C ASP A 772 0.19 -44.80 -10.24
N LYS A 773 0.42 -45.37 -9.06
CA LYS A 773 1.75 -45.82 -8.62
C LYS A 773 2.13 -47.12 -9.33
N SER A 774 2.54 -47.01 -10.59
CA SER A 774 3.28 -48.07 -11.27
C SER A 774 4.73 -48.09 -10.77
N GLU A 775 5.12 -49.19 -10.13
CA GLU A 775 6.49 -49.43 -9.67
C GLU A 775 7.42 -49.71 -10.88
N ASP A 776 8.68 -49.29 -10.75
CA ASP A 776 9.87 -49.60 -11.58
C ASP A 776 9.79 -49.62 -13.12
N VAL A 777 10.61 -48.78 -13.76
CA VAL A 777 11.70 -49.22 -14.66
C VAL A 777 12.70 -48.08 -14.93
N THR A 778 13.96 -48.44 -15.22
CA THR A 778 15.11 -47.52 -15.33
C THR A 778 15.24 -46.75 -16.65
N MET A 779 15.65 -45.48 -16.53
CA MET A 779 16.45 -44.66 -17.48
C MET A 779 16.88 -45.31 -18.82
N ASN A 780 16.44 -44.77 -19.96
CA ASN A 780 17.30 -43.98 -20.88
C ASN A 780 16.56 -43.37 -22.09
N GLY A 781 16.97 -42.15 -22.51
CA GLY A 781 17.13 -41.80 -23.93
C GLY A 781 15.95 -41.26 -24.78
N THR A 782 15.84 -39.93 -24.83
CA THR A 782 15.54 -39.07 -26.02
C THR A 782 14.20 -39.13 -26.78
N HIS A 783 13.79 -37.97 -27.32
CA HIS A 783 12.58 -37.70 -28.13
C HIS A 783 11.25 -37.79 -27.33
N GLU A 784 10.19 -37.02 -27.63
CA GLU A 784 10.00 -35.95 -28.63
C GLU A 784 9.10 -34.82 -28.08
N GLU A 785 8.66 -33.88 -28.92
CA GLU A 785 7.72 -32.80 -28.55
C GLU A 785 6.28 -33.34 -28.39
N ASP A 786 5.59 -32.97 -27.30
CA ASP A 786 4.13 -33.04 -27.21
C ASP A 786 3.59 -31.91 -26.32
N GLU A 787 2.48 -31.30 -26.72
CA GLU A 787 1.96 -30.03 -26.20
C GLU A 787 0.74 -30.26 -25.26
N ASP A 788 0.97 -30.46 -23.95
CA ASP A 788 -0.11 -30.43 -22.95
C ASP A 788 0.31 -29.74 -21.64
N GLY A 789 -0.62 -28.94 -21.09
CA GLY A 789 -0.34 -27.79 -20.22
C GLY A 789 -0.18 -28.08 -18.73
N GLN A 790 0.62 -29.09 -18.33
CA GLN A 790 0.84 -29.40 -16.91
C GLN A 790 1.94 -28.53 -16.28
N LEU A 791 1.53 -27.48 -15.56
CA LEU A 791 2.41 -26.67 -14.72
C LEU A 791 2.93 -27.44 -13.49
N PRO A 792 4.12 -27.10 -12.94
CA PRO A 792 4.66 -27.74 -11.75
C PRO A 792 3.75 -27.61 -10.51
N PRO A 793 3.85 -28.52 -9.53
CA PRO A 793 3.05 -28.48 -8.29
C PRO A 793 3.36 -27.26 -7.40
N GLU A 794 4.40 -26.48 -7.70
CA GLU A 794 4.82 -25.29 -6.95
C GLU A 794 3.90 -24.07 -7.21
N ASP A 795 3.11 -24.05 -8.28
CA ASP A 795 2.19 -22.96 -8.63
C ASP A 795 0.84 -22.97 -7.86
N ILE A 796 0.64 -23.92 -6.93
CA ILE A 796 -0.62 -24.06 -6.19
C ILE A 796 -0.67 -23.06 -5.02
N ILE A 797 -1.41 -21.97 -5.20
CA ILE A 797 -1.56 -20.96 -4.15
C ILE A 797 -2.16 -21.54 -2.85
N GLN A 798 -1.46 -21.30 -1.74
CA GLN A 798 -1.95 -21.57 -0.40
C GLN A 798 -2.61 -20.32 0.19
N THR A 799 -3.66 -20.50 0.99
CA THR A 799 -4.26 -19.43 1.80
C THR A 799 -4.60 -20.01 3.18
N PRO A 800 -4.39 -19.29 4.30
CA PRO A 800 -4.54 -19.84 5.65
C PRO A 800 -5.98 -20.19 6.03
N TYR A 801 -6.96 -19.89 5.18
CA TYR A 801 -8.38 -20.17 5.39
C TYR A 801 -8.91 -21.38 4.61
N LEU A 802 -8.08 -22.00 3.77
CA LEU A 802 -8.43 -23.18 2.96
C LEU A 802 -7.42 -24.32 3.21
N PRO A 803 -7.86 -25.57 3.40
CA PRO A 803 -6.93 -26.71 3.53
C PRO A 803 -6.15 -26.94 2.23
N GLU A 804 -4.99 -27.57 2.32
CA GLU A 804 -4.12 -27.82 1.15
C GLU A 804 -4.79 -28.68 0.07
N GLU A 805 -5.60 -29.66 0.50
CA GLU A 805 -6.39 -30.53 -0.37
C GLU A 805 -7.89 -30.43 -0.09
N LEU A 806 -8.71 -30.70 -1.11
CA LEU A 806 -10.16 -30.67 -1.03
C LEU A 806 -10.69 -32.03 -0.54
N GLU A 807 -11.18 -32.09 0.69
CA GLU A 807 -11.92 -33.26 1.20
C GLU A 807 -13.14 -33.54 0.29
N LEU A 808 -13.29 -34.76 -0.20
CA LEU A 808 -14.44 -35.21 -1.00
C LEU A 808 -15.33 -36.16 -0.18
N PRO A 809 -16.67 -36.01 -0.20
CA PRO A 809 -17.45 -34.99 -0.91
C PRO A 809 -17.29 -33.59 -0.29
N ALA A 810 -17.18 -32.58 -1.15
CA ALA A 810 -16.76 -31.24 -0.74
C ALA A 810 -17.91 -30.42 -0.12
N LYS A 811 -17.62 -29.74 1.01
CA LYS A 811 -18.61 -28.95 1.75
C LYS A 811 -19.00 -27.70 0.95
N ASN A 812 -20.30 -27.45 0.74
CA ASN A 812 -20.80 -26.33 -0.08
C ASN A 812 -20.25 -24.95 0.36
N ALA A 813 -20.01 -24.76 1.66
CA ALA A 813 -19.41 -23.54 2.20
C ALA A 813 -17.93 -23.33 1.79
N GLN A 814 -17.18 -24.43 1.62
CA GLN A 814 -15.78 -24.42 1.16
C GLN A 814 -15.69 -24.19 -0.35
N ILE A 815 -16.60 -24.81 -1.12
CA ILE A 815 -16.73 -24.55 -2.56
C ILE A 815 -17.11 -23.08 -2.80
N LEU A 816 -18.01 -22.51 -1.97
CA LEU A 816 -18.32 -21.08 -2.01
C LEU A 816 -17.11 -20.17 -1.74
N GLN A 817 -16.23 -20.52 -0.80
CA GLN A 817 -15.02 -19.71 -0.51
C GLN A 817 -14.07 -19.62 -1.72
N HIS A 818 -13.96 -20.68 -2.53
CA HIS A 818 -13.15 -20.67 -3.76
C HIS A 818 -13.79 -19.83 -4.89
N LEU A 819 -15.13 -19.70 -4.90
CA LEU A 819 -15.88 -19.14 -6.05
C LEU A 819 -16.50 -17.75 -5.81
N GLU A 820 -16.72 -17.32 -4.56
CA GLU A 820 -17.48 -16.09 -4.27
C GLU A 820 -16.77 -14.83 -4.82
N LEU A 821 -15.43 -14.81 -4.82
CA LEU A 821 -14.65 -13.78 -5.51
C LEU A 821 -14.92 -13.82 -7.03
N LEU A 822 -14.69 -14.96 -7.67
CA LEU A 822 -14.79 -15.15 -9.11
C LEU A 822 -16.20 -14.83 -9.65
N PHE A 823 -17.26 -15.24 -8.95
CA PHE A 823 -18.64 -14.90 -9.29
C PHE A 823 -18.91 -13.39 -9.18
N VAL A 824 -18.38 -12.71 -8.16
CA VAL A 824 -18.54 -11.24 -8.05
C VAL A 824 -17.76 -10.51 -9.15
N LEU A 825 -16.55 -10.97 -9.49
CA LEU A 825 -15.77 -10.40 -10.59
C LEU A 825 -16.43 -10.63 -11.96
N SER A 826 -17.05 -11.79 -12.17
CA SER A 826 -17.81 -12.14 -13.38
C SER A 826 -18.94 -11.14 -13.73
N THR A 827 -19.45 -10.39 -12.74
CA THR A 827 -20.45 -9.32 -12.98
C THR A 827 -19.88 -8.07 -13.64
N LYS A 828 -18.55 -7.88 -13.58
CA LYS A 828 -17.81 -6.78 -14.23
C LYS A 828 -17.05 -7.23 -15.47
N VAL A 829 -16.46 -8.42 -15.41
CA VAL A 829 -15.57 -8.99 -16.42
C VAL A 829 -16.13 -10.37 -16.79
N PRO A 830 -17.00 -10.47 -17.81
CA PRO A 830 -17.65 -11.73 -18.17
C PRO A 830 -16.73 -12.82 -18.71
N GLU A 831 -15.44 -12.52 -18.93
CA GLU A 831 -14.38 -13.48 -19.31
C GLU A 831 -14.25 -14.63 -18.29
N PHE A 832 -14.38 -14.31 -17.00
CA PHE A 832 -14.32 -15.30 -15.92
C PHE A 832 -15.42 -16.38 -16.02
N ILE A 833 -16.50 -16.16 -16.78
CA ILE A 833 -17.55 -17.15 -17.00
C ILE A 833 -17.08 -18.22 -17.99
N ASP A 834 -16.30 -17.82 -19.00
CA ASP A 834 -15.73 -18.76 -19.98
C ASP A 834 -14.74 -19.71 -19.26
N GLU A 835 -13.94 -19.16 -18.34
CA GLU A 835 -13.03 -19.90 -17.45
C GLU A 835 -13.77 -20.88 -16.51
N ILE A 836 -14.88 -20.44 -15.89
CA ILE A 836 -15.74 -21.33 -15.09
C ILE A 836 -16.23 -22.51 -15.94
N PHE A 837 -16.70 -22.25 -17.16
CA PHE A 837 -17.18 -23.30 -18.06
C PHE A 837 -16.05 -24.23 -18.53
N ALA A 838 -14.85 -23.71 -18.80
CA ALA A 838 -13.66 -24.49 -19.15
C ALA A 838 -13.23 -25.42 -18.00
N ALA A 839 -13.18 -24.90 -16.78
CA ALA A 839 -12.74 -25.68 -15.62
C ALA A 839 -13.78 -26.72 -15.16
N TYR A 840 -15.08 -26.45 -15.34
CA TYR A 840 -16.20 -27.24 -14.79
C TYR A 840 -16.15 -28.73 -15.15
N GLY A 841 -15.86 -29.08 -16.41
CA GLY A 841 -15.83 -30.48 -16.86
C GLY A 841 -14.75 -31.34 -16.20
N GLY A 842 -13.72 -30.70 -15.61
CA GLY A 842 -12.67 -31.36 -14.82
C GLY A 842 -12.92 -31.36 -13.31
N MET A 843 -14.10 -30.96 -12.83
CA MET A 843 -14.44 -30.94 -11.39
C MET A 843 -15.24 -32.19 -10.98
N GLU A 844 -15.18 -32.54 -9.70
CA GLU A 844 -15.94 -33.65 -9.12
C GLU A 844 -17.45 -33.34 -9.01
N GLU A 845 -18.30 -34.37 -9.00
CA GLU A 845 -19.76 -34.24 -9.16
C GLU A 845 -20.44 -33.38 -8.06
N THR A 846 -20.02 -33.47 -6.80
CA THR A 846 -20.56 -32.62 -5.71
C THR A 846 -20.13 -31.16 -5.83
N VAL A 847 -18.95 -30.90 -6.41
CA VAL A 847 -18.49 -29.56 -6.79
C VAL A 847 -19.31 -29.02 -7.96
N GLN A 848 -19.55 -29.83 -9.00
CA GLN A 848 -20.39 -29.50 -10.15
C GLN A 848 -21.84 -29.15 -9.74
N GLU A 849 -22.47 -29.97 -8.90
CA GLU A 849 -23.81 -29.69 -8.35
C GLU A 849 -23.85 -28.38 -7.56
N THR A 850 -22.84 -28.15 -6.70
CA THR A 850 -22.77 -26.93 -5.89
C THR A 850 -22.61 -25.68 -6.77
N ILE A 851 -21.83 -25.76 -7.86
CA ILE A 851 -21.72 -24.67 -8.84
C ILE A 851 -23.07 -24.38 -9.51
N GLN A 852 -23.82 -25.41 -9.94
CA GLN A 852 -25.16 -25.22 -10.53
C GLN A 852 -26.15 -24.52 -9.58
N GLN A 853 -26.00 -24.72 -8.27
CA GLN A 853 -26.77 -23.99 -7.26
C GLN A 853 -26.28 -22.54 -7.14
N LEU A 854 -24.98 -22.36 -6.85
CA LEU A 854 -24.37 -21.06 -6.51
C LEU A 854 -24.30 -20.07 -7.68
N ILE A 855 -24.25 -20.52 -8.94
CA ILE A 855 -24.18 -19.63 -10.11
C ILE A 855 -25.49 -18.85 -10.34
N THR A 856 -26.61 -19.28 -9.75
CA THR A 856 -27.96 -18.75 -9.98
C THR A 856 -28.06 -17.21 -9.87
N PRO A 857 -27.48 -16.52 -8.85
CA PRO A 857 -27.55 -15.06 -8.74
C PRO A 857 -26.73 -14.34 -9.82
N LEU A 858 -25.59 -14.90 -10.24
CA LEU A 858 -24.73 -14.33 -11.29
C LEU A 858 -25.46 -14.31 -12.64
N ILE A 859 -26.05 -15.44 -13.03
CA ILE A 859 -26.81 -15.55 -14.29
C ILE A 859 -28.00 -14.59 -14.32
N ARG A 860 -28.69 -14.43 -13.18
CA ARG A 860 -29.80 -13.46 -13.02
C ARG A 860 -29.33 -12.00 -13.06
N ALA A 861 -28.11 -11.70 -12.62
CA ALA A 861 -27.54 -10.36 -12.68
C ALA A 861 -27.08 -9.96 -14.10
N LEU A 862 -26.62 -10.93 -14.90
CA LEU A 862 -26.21 -10.72 -16.30
C LEU A 862 -27.40 -10.63 -17.26
N GLY A 863 -28.41 -11.48 -17.04
CA GLY A 863 -29.65 -11.50 -17.84
C GLY A 863 -29.56 -12.29 -19.15
N SER A 864 -30.73 -12.65 -19.69
CA SER A 864 -30.89 -13.54 -20.86
C SER A 864 -30.58 -12.90 -22.22
N SER A 865 -30.26 -11.61 -22.25
CA SER A 865 -29.79 -10.87 -23.44
C SER A 865 -28.28 -10.66 -23.47
N HIS A 866 -27.53 -11.16 -22.48
CA HIS A 866 -26.09 -10.92 -22.37
C HIS A 866 -25.30 -11.64 -23.47
N GLY A 867 -24.82 -10.88 -24.45
CA GLY A 867 -24.23 -11.40 -25.69
C GLY A 867 -23.16 -12.46 -25.51
N ARG A 868 -22.16 -12.24 -24.65
CA ARG A 868 -21.08 -13.23 -24.39
C ARG A 868 -21.60 -14.53 -23.79
N LEU A 869 -22.64 -14.46 -22.95
CA LEU A 869 -23.25 -15.65 -22.32
C LEU A 869 -24.11 -16.43 -23.32
N LEU A 870 -24.74 -15.76 -24.30
CA LEU A 870 -25.36 -16.42 -25.45
C LEU A 870 -24.33 -17.05 -26.40
N THR A 871 -23.16 -16.43 -26.59
CA THR A 871 -22.04 -17.05 -27.32
C THR A 871 -21.52 -18.29 -26.61
N LEU A 872 -21.28 -18.22 -25.29
CA LEU A 872 -20.82 -19.35 -24.48
C LEU A 872 -21.85 -20.49 -24.47
N LEU A 873 -23.16 -20.19 -24.41
CA LEU A 873 -24.22 -21.19 -24.59
C LEU A 873 -24.26 -21.83 -25.99
N ARG A 874 -23.56 -21.28 -27.01
CA ARG A 874 -23.32 -21.96 -28.29
C ARG A 874 -22.07 -22.83 -28.27
N THR A 875 -20.98 -22.31 -27.71
CA THR A 875 -19.63 -22.89 -27.84
C THR A 875 -19.06 -23.49 -26.56
N PHE A 876 -19.91 -23.85 -25.58
CA PHE A 876 -19.44 -24.40 -24.30
C PHE A 876 -18.64 -25.71 -24.48
N PRO A 877 -17.58 -25.92 -23.67
CA PRO A 877 -16.74 -27.10 -23.75
C PRO A 877 -17.50 -28.40 -23.38
N PRO A 878 -17.02 -29.58 -23.81
CA PRO A 878 -17.61 -30.85 -23.40
C PRO A 878 -17.55 -31.03 -21.88
N GLY A 879 -18.63 -31.56 -21.28
CA GLY A 879 -18.74 -31.75 -19.83
C GLY A 879 -19.38 -30.56 -19.10
N ALA A 880 -19.47 -29.39 -19.74
CA ALA A 880 -20.23 -28.24 -19.22
C ALA A 880 -21.74 -28.30 -19.54
N ASP A 881 -22.22 -29.41 -20.12
CA ASP A 881 -23.59 -29.61 -20.59
C ASP A 881 -24.65 -29.43 -19.48
N SER A 882 -24.37 -29.92 -18.26
CA SER A 882 -25.26 -29.75 -17.10
C SER A 882 -25.33 -28.29 -16.63
N LEU A 883 -24.19 -27.58 -16.67
CA LEU A 883 -24.12 -26.16 -16.36
C LEU A 883 -24.85 -25.31 -17.42
N ALA A 884 -24.66 -25.60 -18.70
CA ALA A 884 -25.36 -24.94 -19.80
C ALA A 884 -26.89 -25.13 -19.70
N LEU A 885 -27.36 -26.34 -19.36
CA LEU A 885 -28.77 -26.61 -19.10
C LEU A 885 -29.30 -25.84 -17.88
N ARG A 886 -28.50 -25.71 -16.81
CA ARG A 886 -28.87 -24.90 -15.63
C ARG A 886 -28.99 -23.41 -15.98
N VAL A 887 -28.05 -22.85 -16.74
CA VAL A 887 -28.12 -21.45 -17.23
C VAL A 887 -29.36 -21.23 -18.10
N LEU A 888 -29.63 -22.12 -19.05
CA LEU A 888 -30.82 -22.08 -19.90
C LEU A 888 -32.12 -22.13 -19.07
N THR A 889 -32.16 -22.99 -18.05
CA THR A 889 -33.30 -23.08 -17.12
C THR A 889 -33.52 -21.73 -16.43
N ILE A 890 -32.47 -21.13 -15.85
CA ILE A 890 -32.56 -19.83 -15.15
C ILE A 890 -33.09 -18.70 -16.05
N PHE A 891 -32.74 -18.69 -17.33
CA PHE A 891 -33.28 -17.73 -18.31
C PHE A 891 -34.78 -17.87 -18.60
N THR A 892 -35.39 -19.00 -18.22
CA THR A 892 -36.81 -19.31 -18.44
C THR A 892 -37.63 -19.42 -17.15
N GLU A 893 -36.99 -19.41 -15.98
CA GLU A 893 -37.66 -19.43 -14.66
C GLU A 893 -38.59 -18.23 -14.42
N SER A 894 -38.38 -17.10 -15.10
CA SER A 894 -39.01 -15.80 -14.77
C SER A 894 -39.76 -15.11 -15.92
N GLY A 895 -39.80 -15.70 -17.12
CA GLY A 895 -40.44 -15.08 -18.29
C GLY A 895 -40.43 -15.96 -19.53
N ARG A 896 -41.02 -15.45 -20.63
CA ARG A 896 -40.99 -16.14 -21.93
C ARG A 896 -39.55 -16.16 -22.49
N PRO A 897 -39.08 -17.29 -23.05
CA PRO A 897 -37.85 -17.33 -23.86
C PRO A 897 -37.81 -16.23 -24.93
N SER A 898 -36.66 -15.61 -25.13
CA SER A 898 -36.47 -14.67 -26.25
C SER A 898 -36.37 -15.43 -27.58
N ALA A 899 -36.83 -14.83 -28.68
CA ALA A 899 -36.71 -15.47 -30.00
C ALA A 899 -35.25 -15.84 -30.35
N GLN A 900 -34.29 -15.01 -29.93
CA GLN A 900 -32.86 -15.30 -30.07
C GLN A 900 -32.43 -16.55 -29.30
N LEU A 901 -32.90 -16.74 -28.07
CA LEU A 901 -32.62 -17.93 -27.25
C LEU A 901 -33.27 -19.19 -27.85
N VAL A 902 -34.50 -19.08 -28.36
CA VAL A 902 -35.19 -20.19 -29.07
C VAL A 902 -34.42 -20.58 -30.33
N THR A 903 -33.99 -19.62 -31.16
CA THR A 903 -33.15 -19.90 -32.34
C THR A 903 -31.82 -20.53 -31.95
N LEU A 904 -31.13 -20.01 -30.93
CA LEU A 904 -29.87 -20.54 -30.44
C LEU A 904 -29.98 -22.00 -30.02
N VAL A 905 -30.97 -22.34 -29.19
CA VAL A 905 -31.18 -23.73 -28.71
C VAL A 905 -31.62 -24.66 -29.85
N LYS A 906 -32.43 -24.18 -30.81
CA LYS A 906 -32.77 -24.94 -32.03
C LYS A 906 -31.53 -25.28 -32.86
N SER A 907 -30.60 -24.32 -33.07
CA SER A 907 -29.32 -24.62 -33.72
C SER A 907 -28.46 -25.57 -32.89
N LEU A 908 -28.36 -25.34 -31.57
CA LEU A 908 -27.51 -26.12 -30.68
C LEU A 908 -27.87 -27.62 -30.67
N VAL A 909 -29.16 -27.96 -30.54
CA VAL A 909 -29.67 -29.34 -30.54
C VAL A 909 -29.69 -29.97 -31.94
N SER A 910 -29.41 -29.18 -32.99
CA SER A 910 -29.20 -29.66 -34.37
C SER A 910 -27.72 -29.82 -34.72
N GLU A 911 -26.83 -29.01 -34.12
CA GLU A 911 -25.38 -29.02 -34.30
C GLU A 911 -24.68 -30.02 -33.37
N ARG A 912 -25.24 -30.31 -32.19
CA ARG A 912 -24.67 -31.19 -31.15
C ARG A 912 -25.73 -32.17 -30.63
N ASP A 913 -25.32 -33.41 -30.34
CA ASP A 913 -26.23 -34.43 -29.80
C ASP A 913 -26.39 -34.30 -28.27
N LEU A 914 -27.30 -33.42 -27.84
CA LEU A 914 -27.49 -33.04 -26.44
C LEU A 914 -28.70 -33.71 -25.76
N ASP A 915 -28.73 -33.72 -24.43
CA ASP A 915 -29.90 -34.21 -23.66
C ASP A 915 -31.16 -33.45 -24.11
N PRO A 916 -32.27 -34.15 -24.47
CA PRO A 916 -33.48 -33.48 -24.95
C PRO A 916 -34.14 -32.56 -23.91
N ARG A 917 -33.71 -32.60 -22.63
CA ARG A 917 -34.04 -31.60 -21.60
C ARG A 917 -33.74 -30.17 -22.05
N PHE A 918 -32.73 -29.93 -22.89
CA PHE A 918 -32.45 -28.59 -23.46
C PHE A 918 -33.64 -27.99 -24.24
N LEU A 919 -34.53 -28.82 -24.79
CA LEU A 919 -35.71 -28.36 -25.52
C LEU A 919 -36.87 -27.96 -24.58
N VAL A 920 -36.95 -28.52 -23.38
CA VAL A 920 -38.08 -28.32 -22.46
C VAL A 920 -38.29 -26.85 -22.05
N PRO A 921 -37.24 -26.05 -21.75
CA PRO A 921 -37.37 -24.61 -21.49
C PRO A 921 -37.99 -23.79 -22.64
N ILE A 922 -37.82 -24.21 -23.90
CA ILE A 922 -38.25 -23.43 -25.07
C ILE A 922 -39.55 -23.93 -25.75
N VAL A 923 -39.97 -25.17 -25.48
CA VAL A 923 -41.00 -25.89 -26.25
C VAL A 923 -42.38 -25.21 -26.32
N GLY A 924 -42.70 -24.33 -25.37
CA GLY A 924 -43.98 -23.60 -25.32
C GLY A 924 -44.09 -22.38 -26.24
N GLU A 925 -42.95 -21.89 -26.76
CA GLU A 925 -42.83 -20.78 -27.71
C GLU A 925 -42.14 -21.24 -29.02
N MET A 926 -42.07 -22.57 -29.25
CA MET A 926 -41.72 -23.14 -30.55
C MET A 926 -42.95 -23.14 -31.47
N ASP A 927 -42.73 -23.03 -32.77
CA ASP A 927 -43.76 -23.18 -33.79
C ASP A 927 -44.20 -24.64 -33.96
N LYS A 928 -45.40 -24.83 -34.53
CA LYS A 928 -46.02 -26.14 -34.70
C LYS A 928 -45.16 -27.15 -35.49
N ALA A 929 -44.36 -26.71 -36.46
CA ALA A 929 -43.55 -27.62 -37.26
C ALA A 929 -42.37 -28.18 -36.46
N ASP A 930 -41.63 -27.31 -35.76
CA ASP A 930 -40.52 -27.77 -34.91
C ASP A 930 -41.01 -28.48 -33.64
N ILE A 931 -42.19 -28.16 -33.08
CA ILE A 931 -42.81 -28.97 -32.02
C ILE A 931 -43.03 -30.42 -32.51
N LEU A 932 -43.64 -30.63 -33.68
CA LEU A 932 -43.89 -31.96 -34.24
C LEU A 932 -42.57 -32.74 -34.43
N ARG A 933 -41.50 -32.06 -34.86
CA ARG A 933 -40.18 -32.64 -35.08
C ARG A 933 -39.44 -33.03 -33.80
N HIS A 934 -39.52 -32.20 -32.76
CA HIS A 934 -38.67 -32.33 -31.56
C HIS A 934 -39.37 -33.01 -30.38
N LEU A 935 -40.71 -32.99 -30.30
CA LEU A 935 -41.44 -33.60 -29.18
C LEU A 935 -41.21 -35.11 -29.01
N PRO A 936 -41.09 -35.96 -30.06
CA PRO A 936 -40.76 -37.37 -29.89
C PRO A 936 -39.46 -37.61 -29.10
N ARG A 937 -38.42 -36.81 -29.39
CA ARG A 937 -37.11 -36.85 -28.72
C ARG A 937 -37.18 -36.44 -27.23
N ILE A 938 -38.14 -35.58 -26.86
CA ILE A 938 -38.41 -35.24 -25.45
C ILE A 938 -39.11 -36.41 -24.74
N VAL A 939 -40.07 -37.05 -25.39
CA VAL A 939 -40.88 -38.12 -24.79
C VAL A 939 -40.08 -39.41 -24.57
N SER A 940 -39.05 -39.67 -25.38
CA SER A 940 -38.10 -40.80 -25.15
C SER A 940 -37.28 -40.69 -23.85
N ILE A 941 -37.27 -39.55 -23.15
CA ILE A 941 -36.66 -39.43 -21.81
C ILE A 941 -37.43 -40.24 -20.75
N LEU A 942 -38.70 -40.61 -20.98
CA LEU A 942 -39.53 -41.33 -20.01
C LEU A 942 -38.95 -42.71 -19.68
N ASN A 943 -38.38 -42.81 -18.47
CA ASN A 943 -37.68 -43.95 -17.90
C ASN A 943 -38.41 -44.58 -16.68
N GLY A 944 -39.68 -44.24 -16.46
CA GLY A 944 -40.45 -44.70 -15.30
C GLY A 944 -40.45 -43.77 -14.08
N THR A 945 -39.48 -42.85 -13.94
CA THR A 945 -39.37 -41.97 -12.75
C THR A 945 -40.50 -40.95 -12.64
N PRO A 946 -40.87 -40.50 -11.42
CA PRO A 946 -41.92 -39.50 -11.22
C PRO A 946 -41.53 -38.12 -11.76
N GLU A 947 -40.24 -37.77 -11.73
CA GLU A 947 -39.71 -36.49 -12.19
C GLU A 947 -39.88 -36.33 -13.71
N MET A 948 -39.42 -37.30 -14.50
CA MET A 948 -39.56 -37.24 -15.97
C MET A 948 -41.04 -37.28 -16.41
N LYS A 949 -41.89 -37.97 -15.64
CA LYS A 949 -43.35 -37.96 -15.86
C LYS A 949 -43.98 -36.59 -15.60
N ASN A 950 -43.51 -35.86 -14.58
CA ASN A 950 -43.95 -34.49 -14.32
C ASN A 950 -43.38 -33.50 -15.35
N LEU A 951 -42.13 -33.69 -15.79
CA LEU A 951 -41.49 -32.91 -16.86
C LEU A 951 -42.30 -32.99 -18.16
N VAL A 952 -42.60 -34.22 -18.64
CA VAL A 952 -43.38 -34.43 -19.86
C VAL A 952 -44.85 -33.97 -19.70
N ARG A 953 -45.45 -34.10 -18.51
CA ARG A 953 -46.76 -33.50 -18.22
C ARG A 953 -46.75 -31.97 -18.37
N SER A 954 -45.68 -31.31 -17.91
CA SER A 954 -45.49 -29.87 -18.09
C SER A 954 -45.35 -29.50 -19.57
N VAL A 955 -44.52 -30.23 -20.33
CA VAL A 955 -44.36 -30.07 -21.79
C VAL A 955 -45.71 -30.19 -22.50
N PHE A 956 -46.49 -31.24 -22.24
CA PHE A 956 -47.82 -31.41 -22.84
C PHE A 956 -48.79 -30.29 -22.44
N SER A 957 -48.72 -29.80 -21.20
CA SER A 957 -49.56 -28.67 -20.73
C SER A 957 -49.20 -27.33 -21.39
N SER A 958 -47.94 -27.17 -21.82
CA SER A 958 -47.45 -25.98 -22.51
C SER A 958 -47.74 -26.02 -24.02
N VAL A 959 -47.51 -27.18 -24.65
CA VAL A 959 -47.66 -27.43 -26.09
C VAL A 959 -49.10 -27.53 -26.56
N VAL A 960 -50.02 -28.01 -25.70
CA VAL A 960 -51.41 -28.28 -26.09
C VAL A 960 -52.30 -27.05 -25.87
N GLN A 961 -53.15 -26.75 -26.85
CA GLN A 961 -54.19 -25.73 -26.71
C GLN A 961 -55.31 -26.23 -25.77
N THR A 962 -55.52 -25.54 -24.65
CA THR A 962 -56.65 -25.78 -23.75
C THR A 962 -57.98 -25.33 -24.41
N PRO A 963 -59.04 -26.15 -24.41
CA PRO A 963 -60.34 -25.74 -24.94
C PRO A 963 -60.94 -24.60 -24.10
N PRO A 964 -61.50 -23.53 -24.71
CA PRO A 964 -62.20 -22.49 -23.98
C PRO A 964 -63.49 -23.04 -23.35
N GLN A 965 -63.66 -22.90 -22.03
CA GLN A 965 -64.78 -23.47 -21.27
C GLN A 965 -66.14 -22.77 -21.49
N THR A 966 -66.26 -21.89 -22.50
CA THR A 966 -67.47 -21.10 -22.81
C THR A 966 -68.23 -21.65 -24.02
N PHE A 967 -68.78 -22.86 -23.89
CA PHE A 967 -69.58 -23.50 -24.94
C PHE A 967 -71.00 -22.92 -24.98
N GLY A 968 -71.19 -21.72 -25.54
CA GLY A 968 -72.53 -21.11 -25.57
C GLY A 968 -72.65 -19.66 -26.03
N THR A 969 -72.26 -19.33 -27.27
CA THR A 969 -72.95 -18.34 -28.14
C THR A 969 -72.25 -18.26 -29.50
N VAL A 970 -73.00 -18.37 -30.60
CA VAL A 970 -72.46 -18.19 -31.95
C VAL A 970 -72.60 -16.72 -32.35
N SER A 971 -71.50 -15.99 -32.38
CA SER A 971 -71.42 -14.69 -33.06
C SER A 971 -70.67 -14.85 -34.38
N SER A 972 -71.40 -15.07 -35.46
CA SER A 972 -70.86 -15.13 -36.81
C SER A 972 -70.59 -13.72 -37.34
N ASN A 973 -69.45 -13.11 -36.97
CA ASN A 973 -68.76 -12.02 -37.69
C ASN A 973 -67.50 -11.53 -36.93
N LEU A 974 -66.37 -12.22 -37.07
CA LEU A 974 -65.02 -11.74 -36.69
C LEU A 974 -63.97 -12.37 -37.65
N PRO A 975 -62.82 -11.72 -37.92
CA PRO A 975 -61.99 -12.06 -39.07
C PRO A 975 -61.05 -13.25 -38.81
N ARG A 976 -61.07 -14.18 -39.78
CA ARG A 976 -59.92 -14.98 -40.25
C ARG A 976 -58.88 -15.40 -39.20
N VAL A 977 -59.23 -16.44 -38.44
CA VAL A 977 -58.35 -17.45 -37.81
C VAL A 977 -56.87 -17.03 -37.71
N GLN A 978 -56.46 -16.50 -36.56
CA GLN A 978 -55.07 -16.69 -36.12
C GLN A 978 -54.85 -18.20 -36.02
N GLN A 979 -53.90 -18.73 -36.79
CA GLN A 979 -53.50 -20.13 -36.64
C GLN A 979 -52.84 -20.29 -35.29
N SER A 980 -53.41 -21.11 -34.40
CA SER A 980 -52.76 -21.44 -33.14
C SER A 980 -51.49 -22.24 -33.41
N GLU A 981 -50.34 -21.70 -33.00
CA GLU A 981 -49.02 -22.32 -33.15
C GLU A 981 -48.86 -23.57 -32.25
N ARG A 982 -49.82 -23.79 -31.34
CA ARG A 982 -49.90 -24.93 -30.42
C ARG A 982 -50.63 -26.12 -31.04
N LEU A 983 -50.33 -27.32 -30.56
CA LEU A 983 -51.01 -28.54 -30.99
C LEU A 983 -52.41 -28.62 -30.39
N SER A 984 -53.37 -29.15 -31.14
CA SER A 984 -54.63 -29.60 -30.53
C SER A 984 -54.41 -30.89 -29.71
N PRO A 985 -55.26 -31.15 -28.69
CA PRO A 985 -55.18 -32.38 -27.91
C PRO A 985 -55.24 -33.67 -28.76
N ALA A 986 -55.97 -33.64 -29.89
CA ALA A 986 -56.08 -34.78 -30.79
C ALA A 986 -54.80 -34.99 -31.61
N GLU A 987 -54.18 -33.92 -32.13
CA GLU A 987 -52.93 -34.00 -32.90
C GLU A 987 -51.77 -34.52 -32.06
N LEU A 988 -51.69 -34.16 -30.77
CA LEU A 988 -50.68 -34.76 -29.87
C LEU A 988 -50.89 -36.27 -29.71
N MET A 989 -52.13 -36.73 -29.53
CA MET A 989 -52.41 -38.16 -29.48
C MET A 989 -52.05 -38.88 -30.79
N VAL A 990 -52.23 -38.23 -31.94
CA VAL A 990 -51.81 -38.75 -33.25
C VAL A 990 -50.28 -38.88 -33.33
N LEU A 991 -49.54 -37.81 -33.00
CA LEU A 991 -48.07 -37.79 -33.02
C LEU A 991 -47.46 -38.90 -32.15
N LEU A 992 -47.96 -39.08 -30.93
CA LEU A 992 -47.47 -40.11 -29.99
C LEU A 992 -47.63 -41.55 -30.53
N HIS A 993 -48.54 -41.77 -31.48
CA HIS A 993 -48.74 -43.07 -32.13
C HIS A 993 -47.97 -43.17 -33.46
N GLN A 994 -47.89 -42.10 -34.25
CA GLN A 994 -47.08 -42.08 -35.48
C GLN A 994 -45.59 -42.28 -35.17
N SER A 995 -45.07 -41.59 -34.14
CA SER A 995 -43.69 -41.71 -33.66
C SER A 995 -43.44 -42.85 -32.67
N GLU A 996 -44.33 -43.86 -32.58
CA GLU A 996 -44.21 -45.01 -31.64
C GLU A 996 -42.82 -45.70 -31.70
N LYS A 997 -42.23 -45.76 -32.91
CA LYS A 997 -40.91 -46.38 -33.15
C LYS A 997 -39.73 -45.52 -32.68
N GLU A 998 -39.88 -44.19 -32.71
CA GLU A 998 -38.84 -43.22 -32.36
C GLU A 998 -38.81 -42.97 -30.85
N ILE A 999 -40.01 -42.86 -30.25
CA ILE A 999 -40.20 -42.71 -28.80
C ILE A 999 -39.86 -44.00 -28.04
N GLY A 1000 -40.11 -45.15 -28.67
CA GLY A 1000 -39.98 -46.47 -28.05
C GLY A 1000 -41.23 -46.88 -27.28
N LEU A 1001 -41.62 -48.16 -27.43
CA LEU A 1001 -42.92 -48.70 -26.99
C LEU A 1001 -43.24 -48.44 -25.50
N LYS A 1002 -42.26 -48.53 -24.60
CA LYS A 1002 -42.46 -48.32 -23.16
C LYS A 1002 -42.77 -46.84 -22.87
N SER A 1003 -41.91 -45.94 -23.33
CA SER A 1003 -42.01 -44.49 -23.13
C SER A 1003 -43.25 -43.92 -23.81
N ALA A 1004 -43.65 -44.44 -24.98
CA ALA A 1004 -44.92 -44.10 -25.63
C ALA A 1004 -46.15 -44.52 -24.80
N ILE A 1005 -46.15 -45.71 -24.17
CA ILE A 1005 -47.21 -46.11 -23.23
C ILE A 1005 -47.26 -45.19 -22.01
N GLU A 1006 -46.11 -44.78 -21.46
CA GLU A 1006 -46.07 -43.83 -20.34
C GLU A 1006 -46.61 -42.45 -20.75
N ALA A 1007 -46.27 -41.95 -21.94
CA ALA A 1007 -46.77 -40.70 -22.49
C ALA A 1007 -48.30 -40.70 -22.69
N ILE A 1008 -48.84 -41.78 -23.24
CA ILE A 1008 -50.29 -41.97 -23.40
C ILE A 1008 -50.99 -42.00 -22.03
N ASN A 1009 -50.39 -42.63 -21.02
CA ASN A 1009 -50.90 -42.60 -19.65
C ASN A 1009 -50.84 -41.19 -19.01
N ILE A 1010 -49.83 -40.37 -19.32
CA ILE A 1010 -49.79 -38.96 -18.90
C ILE A 1010 -50.96 -38.19 -19.54
N CYS A 1011 -51.24 -38.39 -20.83
CA CYS A 1011 -52.40 -37.78 -21.50
C CYS A 1011 -53.72 -38.20 -20.84
N PHE A 1012 -53.92 -39.50 -20.56
CA PHE A 1012 -55.09 -39.97 -19.81
C PHE A 1012 -55.19 -39.44 -18.37
N SER A 1013 -54.09 -39.02 -17.74
CA SER A 1013 -54.12 -38.34 -16.44
C SER A 1013 -54.56 -36.86 -16.52
N MET A 1014 -54.56 -36.26 -17.72
CA MET A 1014 -54.97 -34.88 -17.98
C MET A 1014 -56.44 -34.84 -18.45
N THR A 1015 -57.35 -35.36 -17.62
CA THR A 1015 -58.76 -35.61 -17.97
C THR A 1015 -59.56 -34.38 -18.41
N GLU A 1016 -59.15 -33.18 -18.00
CA GLU A 1016 -59.74 -31.93 -18.46
C GLU A 1016 -59.42 -31.59 -19.92
N VAL A 1017 -58.28 -32.07 -20.42
CA VAL A 1017 -57.78 -31.81 -21.78
C VAL A 1017 -58.16 -32.94 -22.73
N PHE A 1018 -57.96 -34.20 -22.32
CA PHE A 1018 -58.22 -35.39 -23.15
C PHE A 1018 -59.61 -35.99 -22.91
N ARG A 1019 -60.64 -35.14 -22.99
CA ARG A 1019 -62.06 -35.52 -22.87
C ARG A 1019 -62.50 -36.47 -24.00
N SER A 1020 -63.67 -37.09 -23.86
CA SER A 1020 -64.17 -38.08 -24.82
C SER A 1020 -64.25 -37.59 -26.28
N GLU A 1021 -64.56 -36.31 -26.50
CA GLU A 1021 -64.61 -35.70 -27.84
C GLU A 1021 -63.24 -35.67 -28.52
N VAL A 1022 -62.19 -35.30 -27.79
CA VAL A 1022 -60.79 -35.32 -28.25
C VAL A 1022 -60.36 -36.73 -28.64
N LEU A 1023 -60.64 -37.70 -27.78
CA LEU A 1023 -60.30 -39.11 -28.03
C LEU A 1023 -61.09 -39.67 -29.22
N GLY A 1024 -62.34 -39.25 -29.41
CA GLY A 1024 -63.13 -39.55 -30.60
C GLY A 1024 -62.55 -38.95 -31.88
N ALA A 1025 -62.08 -37.70 -31.84
CA ALA A 1025 -61.42 -37.05 -32.98
C ALA A 1025 -60.12 -37.77 -33.37
N PHE A 1026 -59.25 -38.07 -32.39
CA PHE A 1026 -58.04 -38.90 -32.55
C PHE A 1026 -58.35 -40.26 -33.22
N MET A 1027 -59.39 -40.97 -32.76
CA MET A 1027 -59.79 -42.25 -33.34
C MET A 1027 -60.29 -42.14 -34.78
N ASN A 1028 -60.99 -41.05 -35.14
CA ASN A 1028 -61.38 -40.80 -36.53
C ASN A 1028 -60.17 -40.48 -37.43
N GLN A 1029 -59.14 -39.82 -36.90
CA GLN A 1029 -57.97 -39.44 -37.66
C GLN A 1029 -57.05 -40.64 -37.95
N ILE A 1030 -56.64 -41.41 -36.92
CA ILE A 1030 -55.76 -42.57 -37.12
C ILE A 1030 -56.43 -43.69 -37.93
N VAL A 1031 -57.74 -43.94 -37.76
CA VAL A 1031 -58.37 -45.07 -38.47
C VAL A 1031 -58.31 -44.93 -40.00
N ASP A 1032 -58.13 -43.71 -40.52
CA ASP A 1032 -58.02 -43.44 -41.95
C ASP A 1032 -56.58 -43.55 -42.49
N GLU A 1033 -55.55 -43.63 -41.64
CA GLU A 1033 -54.14 -43.82 -42.03
C GLU A 1033 -53.85 -45.19 -42.72
N PRO A 1034 -52.89 -45.28 -43.66
CA PRO A 1034 -52.64 -46.49 -44.44
C PRO A 1034 -51.97 -47.62 -43.63
N VAL A 1035 -51.23 -47.29 -42.57
CA VAL A 1035 -50.58 -48.24 -41.65
C VAL A 1035 -50.93 -47.82 -40.24
N LEU A 1036 -51.64 -48.68 -39.51
CA LEU A 1036 -52.11 -48.38 -38.16
C LEU A 1036 -51.00 -48.63 -37.11
N PRO A 1037 -50.70 -47.67 -36.22
CA PRO A 1037 -49.76 -47.85 -35.12
C PRO A 1037 -50.15 -48.98 -34.16
N THR A 1038 -49.17 -49.74 -33.67
CA THR A 1038 -49.39 -50.94 -32.87
C THR A 1038 -50.03 -50.66 -31.50
N LEU A 1039 -49.83 -49.47 -30.94
CA LEU A 1039 -50.51 -49.01 -29.71
C LEU A 1039 -51.97 -48.61 -29.92
N PHE A 1040 -52.44 -48.39 -31.16
CA PHE A 1040 -53.76 -47.79 -31.43
C PHE A 1040 -54.91 -48.49 -30.70
N LEU A 1041 -55.03 -49.81 -30.84
CA LEU A 1041 -56.13 -50.56 -30.23
C LEU A 1041 -56.00 -50.73 -28.71
N ARG A 1042 -54.79 -50.59 -28.14
CA ARG A 1042 -54.59 -50.45 -26.68
C ARG A 1042 -55.19 -49.13 -26.20
N THR A 1043 -54.90 -48.03 -26.90
CA THR A 1043 -55.43 -46.70 -26.59
C THR A 1043 -56.95 -46.62 -26.76
N VAL A 1044 -57.52 -47.29 -27.78
CA VAL A 1044 -58.98 -47.44 -27.94
C VAL A 1044 -59.62 -48.19 -26.77
N ILE A 1045 -59.02 -49.32 -26.34
CA ILE A 1045 -59.47 -50.06 -25.15
C ILE A 1045 -59.46 -49.15 -23.92
N GLN A 1046 -58.36 -48.43 -23.68
CA GLN A 1046 -58.19 -47.53 -22.54
C GLN A 1046 -59.20 -46.37 -22.56
N ALA A 1047 -59.39 -45.74 -23.71
CA ALA A 1047 -60.37 -44.66 -23.89
C ALA A 1047 -61.81 -45.12 -23.60
N VAL A 1048 -62.19 -46.34 -23.97
CA VAL A 1048 -63.54 -46.88 -23.73
C VAL A 1048 -63.70 -47.50 -22.33
N THR A 1049 -62.61 -47.85 -21.63
CA THR A 1049 -62.68 -48.05 -20.18
C THR A 1049 -62.93 -46.76 -19.41
N THR A 1050 -62.30 -45.65 -19.79
CA THR A 1050 -62.43 -44.35 -19.11
C THR A 1050 -63.75 -43.64 -19.46
N TYR A 1051 -64.10 -43.56 -20.76
CA TYR A 1051 -65.25 -42.81 -21.25
C TYR A 1051 -66.28 -43.71 -21.94
N ARG A 1052 -67.31 -44.12 -21.20
CA ARG A 1052 -68.40 -44.98 -21.71
C ARG A 1052 -69.20 -44.38 -22.87
N SER A 1053 -69.20 -43.06 -23.03
CA SER A 1053 -69.80 -42.36 -24.18
C SER A 1053 -69.25 -42.83 -25.53
N LEU A 1054 -67.98 -43.23 -25.59
CA LEU A 1054 -67.32 -43.68 -26.82
C LEU A 1054 -67.75 -45.08 -27.30
N VAL A 1055 -68.43 -45.88 -26.48
CA VAL A 1055 -68.87 -47.25 -26.84
C VAL A 1055 -69.69 -47.27 -28.14
N SER A 1056 -70.60 -46.31 -28.32
CA SER A 1056 -71.47 -46.24 -29.50
C SER A 1056 -70.69 -45.91 -30.77
N PHE A 1057 -69.80 -44.90 -30.71
CA PHE A 1057 -68.94 -44.51 -31.83
C PHE A 1057 -67.96 -45.63 -32.21
N VAL A 1058 -67.32 -46.27 -31.23
CA VAL A 1058 -66.37 -47.37 -31.47
C VAL A 1058 -67.07 -48.58 -32.07
N SER A 1059 -68.24 -48.96 -31.56
CA SER A 1059 -68.97 -50.14 -32.05
C SER A 1059 -69.56 -49.96 -33.45
N THR A 1060 -70.05 -48.77 -33.79
CA THR A 1060 -70.72 -48.51 -35.08
C THR A 1060 -69.75 -48.08 -36.17
N THR A 1061 -68.85 -47.13 -35.88
CA THR A 1061 -67.96 -46.52 -36.88
C THR A 1061 -66.58 -47.17 -36.86
N LEU A 1062 -65.92 -47.24 -35.71
CA LEU A 1062 -64.50 -47.61 -35.66
C LEU A 1062 -64.26 -49.08 -36.03
N LEU A 1063 -64.95 -50.02 -35.38
CA LEU A 1063 -64.81 -51.45 -35.68
C LEU A 1063 -65.17 -51.76 -37.15
N SER A 1064 -66.22 -51.13 -37.68
CA SER A 1064 -66.63 -51.29 -39.09
C SER A 1064 -65.53 -50.85 -40.07
N ARG A 1065 -64.87 -49.70 -39.82
CA ARG A 1065 -63.73 -49.24 -40.65
C ARG A 1065 -62.50 -50.16 -40.52
N LEU A 1066 -62.20 -50.66 -39.32
CA LEU A 1066 -61.08 -51.59 -39.13
C LEU A 1066 -61.30 -52.92 -39.88
N ILE A 1067 -62.55 -53.39 -39.98
CA ILE A 1067 -62.90 -54.58 -40.78
C ILE A 1067 -62.64 -54.34 -42.27
N THR A 1068 -63.02 -53.18 -42.83
CA THR A 1068 -62.77 -52.88 -44.25
C THR A 1068 -61.27 -52.76 -44.57
N LYS A 1069 -60.44 -52.37 -43.60
CA LYS A 1069 -58.97 -52.36 -43.69
C LYS A 1069 -58.29 -53.72 -43.42
N LYS A 1070 -59.04 -54.82 -43.27
CA LYS A 1070 -58.53 -56.19 -43.06
C LYS A 1070 -57.58 -56.31 -41.85
N ILE A 1071 -57.95 -55.68 -40.72
CA ILE A 1071 -57.12 -55.56 -39.50
C ILE A 1071 -56.46 -56.87 -39.01
N TRP A 1072 -57.05 -58.03 -39.32
CA TRP A 1072 -56.52 -59.36 -39.02
C TRP A 1072 -55.16 -59.70 -39.66
N THR A 1073 -54.71 -58.98 -40.69
CA THR A 1073 -53.37 -59.18 -41.28
C THR A 1073 -52.23 -58.66 -40.40
N ASN A 1074 -52.52 -57.98 -39.29
CA ASN A 1074 -51.56 -57.51 -38.30
C ASN A 1074 -51.88 -58.17 -36.93
N PRO A 1075 -51.13 -59.20 -36.48
CA PRO A 1075 -51.53 -60.00 -35.32
C PRO A 1075 -51.67 -59.22 -33.99
N PRO A 1076 -50.76 -58.30 -33.62
CA PRO A 1076 -50.95 -57.45 -32.44
C PRO A 1076 -52.23 -56.61 -32.48
N LEU A 1077 -52.56 -56.02 -33.64
CA LEU A 1077 -53.80 -55.26 -33.81
C LEU A 1077 -55.03 -56.18 -33.82
N TRP A 1078 -54.93 -57.39 -34.36
CA TRP A 1078 -56.02 -58.37 -34.36
C TRP A 1078 -56.39 -58.80 -32.93
N GLU A 1079 -55.40 -59.07 -32.08
CA GLU A 1079 -55.64 -59.30 -30.65
C GLU A 1079 -56.28 -58.08 -29.97
N GLY A 1080 -55.80 -56.87 -30.26
CA GLY A 1080 -56.40 -55.62 -29.78
C GLY A 1080 -57.86 -55.48 -30.19
N PHE A 1081 -58.20 -55.86 -31.44
CA PHE A 1081 -59.56 -55.83 -31.98
C PHE A 1081 -60.47 -56.83 -31.24
N ILE A 1082 -60.03 -58.07 -31.07
CA ILE A 1082 -60.80 -59.12 -30.35
C ILE A 1082 -61.04 -58.68 -28.89
N ARG A 1083 -60.01 -58.18 -28.20
CA ARG A 1083 -60.11 -57.69 -26.81
C ARG A 1083 -61.04 -56.48 -26.70
N CYS A 1084 -60.97 -55.53 -27.63
CA CYS A 1084 -61.86 -54.37 -27.70
C CYS A 1084 -63.32 -54.80 -27.94
N ALA A 1085 -63.56 -55.64 -28.95
CA ALA A 1085 -64.90 -56.13 -29.29
C ALA A 1085 -65.53 -56.95 -28.15
N LYS A 1086 -64.73 -57.67 -27.35
CA LYS A 1086 -65.18 -58.32 -26.11
C LYS A 1086 -65.59 -57.29 -25.05
N LEU A 1087 -64.74 -56.28 -24.79
CA LEU A 1087 -64.97 -55.27 -23.76
C LEU A 1087 -66.27 -54.47 -23.99
N ILE A 1088 -66.62 -54.22 -25.24
CA ILE A 1088 -67.82 -53.45 -25.63
C ILE A 1088 -68.99 -54.33 -26.10
N ALA A 1089 -68.98 -55.63 -25.80
CA ALA A 1089 -70.17 -56.47 -25.98
C ALA A 1089 -71.30 -56.01 -25.03
N PRO A 1090 -72.58 -55.98 -25.47
CA PRO A 1090 -73.10 -56.50 -26.73
C PRO A 1090 -73.08 -55.51 -27.92
N ALA A 1091 -72.59 -54.28 -27.76
CA ALA A 1091 -72.65 -53.26 -28.82
C ALA A 1091 -71.80 -53.64 -30.05
N SER A 1092 -70.67 -54.31 -29.85
CA SER A 1092 -69.78 -54.81 -30.91
C SER A 1092 -70.42 -55.80 -31.88
N PHE A 1093 -71.47 -56.53 -31.48
CA PHE A 1093 -72.07 -57.59 -32.29
C PHE A 1093 -72.58 -57.10 -33.65
N GLY A 1094 -72.98 -55.82 -33.75
CA GLY A 1094 -73.38 -55.19 -35.02
C GLY A 1094 -72.24 -55.01 -36.04
N ALA A 1095 -70.99 -54.86 -35.57
CA ALA A 1095 -69.81 -54.76 -36.42
C ALA A 1095 -69.17 -56.14 -36.69
N LEU A 1096 -69.12 -57.02 -35.68
CA LEU A 1096 -68.51 -58.35 -35.82
C LEU A 1096 -69.12 -59.19 -36.95
N LEU A 1097 -70.42 -59.03 -37.23
CA LEU A 1097 -71.10 -59.71 -38.35
C LEU A 1097 -70.67 -59.20 -39.75
N GLN A 1098 -69.88 -58.14 -39.84
CA GLN A 1098 -69.28 -57.65 -41.09
C GLN A 1098 -67.97 -58.39 -41.44
N LEU A 1099 -67.40 -59.18 -40.52
CA LEU A 1099 -66.19 -59.96 -40.76
C LEU A 1099 -66.39 -61.04 -41.84
N PRO A 1100 -65.33 -61.40 -42.60
CA PRO A 1100 -65.29 -62.64 -43.36
C PRO A 1100 -65.52 -63.87 -42.48
N LYS A 1101 -66.11 -64.93 -43.02
CA LYS A 1101 -66.49 -66.13 -42.27
C LYS A 1101 -65.33 -66.74 -41.46
N ASP A 1102 -64.17 -66.86 -42.08
CA ASP A 1102 -62.99 -67.51 -41.50
C ASP A 1102 -62.45 -66.72 -40.31
N GLN A 1103 -62.53 -65.38 -40.40
CA GLN A 1103 -62.09 -64.46 -39.37
C GLN A 1103 -63.10 -64.31 -38.22
N LEU A 1104 -64.39 -64.45 -38.52
CA LEU A 1104 -65.41 -64.59 -37.48
C LEU A 1104 -65.26 -65.92 -36.72
N ARG A 1105 -64.90 -67.02 -37.41
CA ARG A 1105 -64.60 -68.31 -36.79
C ARG A 1105 -63.39 -68.21 -35.86
N GLU A 1106 -62.27 -67.68 -36.36
CA GLU A 1106 -61.05 -67.46 -35.57
C GLU A 1106 -61.28 -66.61 -34.31
N LEU A 1107 -62.16 -65.60 -34.40
CA LEU A 1107 -62.56 -64.76 -33.27
C LEU A 1107 -63.41 -65.51 -32.23
N VAL A 1108 -64.28 -66.43 -32.66
CA VAL A 1108 -65.06 -67.31 -31.77
C VAL A 1108 -64.15 -68.32 -31.08
N ASP A 1109 -63.25 -68.95 -31.84
CA ASP A 1109 -62.29 -69.94 -31.32
C ASP A 1109 -61.34 -69.29 -30.30
N LYS A 1110 -60.86 -68.06 -30.56
CA LYS A 1110 -60.02 -67.28 -29.63
C LYS A 1110 -60.79 -66.69 -28.44
N GLN A 1111 -62.11 -66.50 -28.54
CA GLN A 1111 -62.91 -65.92 -27.44
C GLN A 1111 -64.32 -66.54 -27.32
N PRO A 1112 -64.43 -67.80 -26.84
CA PRO A 1112 -65.70 -68.55 -26.80
C PRO A 1112 -66.84 -67.85 -26.04
N SER A 1113 -66.51 -67.00 -25.05
CA SER A 1113 -67.49 -66.21 -24.29
C SER A 1113 -68.35 -65.24 -25.12
N LEU A 1114 -68.02 -65.00 -26.40
CA LEU A 1114 -68.84 -64.20 -27.32
C LEU A 1114 -69.81 -65.05 -28.17
N LYS A 1115 -69.62 -66.37 -28.25
CA LYS A 1115 -70.40 -67.31 -29.09
C LYS A 1115 -71.91 -67.19 -28.82
N ALA A 1116 -72.32 -67.27 -27.55
CA ALA A 1116 -73.73 -67.17 -27.15
C ALA A 1116 -74.36 -65.81 -27.49
N GLY A 1117 -73.73 -64.71 -27.07
CA GLY A 1117 -74.26 -63.36 -27.32
C GLY A 1117 -74.32 -62.98 -28.81
N LEU A 1118 -73.38 -63.47 -29.62
CA LEU A 1118 -73.44 -63.33 -31.08
C LEU A 1118 -74.58 -64.14 -31.69
N ARG A 1119 -74.79 -65.40 -31.27
CA ARG A 1119 -75.92 -66.25 -31.69
C ARG A 1119 -77.25 -65.55 -31.39
N ASP A 1120 -77.43 -65.04 -30.17
CA ASP A 1120 -78.63 -64.30 -29.76
C ASP A 1120 -78.85 -63.02 -30.56
N HIS A 1121 -77.79 -62.25 -30.83
CA HIS A 1121 -77.89 -61.03 -31.64
C HIS A 1121 -78.26 -61.34 -33.10
N VAL A 1122 -77.75 -62.43 -33.68
CA VAL A 1122 -78.10 -62.90 -35.03
C VAL A 1122 -79.56 -63.34 -35.11
N VAL A 1123 -80.04 -64.10 -34.11
CA VAL A 1123 -81.44 -64.53 -34.02
C VAL A 1123 -82.38 -63.32 -33.84
N LYS A 1124 -82.04 -62.39 -32.95
CA LYS A 1124 -82.86 -61.21 -32.63
C LYS A 1124 -82.92 -60.14 -33.75
N LYS A 1125 -82.03 -60.22 -34.75
CA LYS A 1125 -81.91 -59.29 -35.89
C LYS A 1125 -82.36 -59.89 -37.23
N ALA A 1126 -83.08 -61.01 -37.19
CA ALA A 1126 -83.34 -61.87 -38.35
C ALA A 1126 -84.38 -61.32 -39.37
N GLY A 1127 -84.00 -60.29 -40.13
CA GLY A 1127 -84.78 -59.80 -41.29
C GLY A 1127 -84.48 -60.50 -42.62
N ASN A 1128 -83.43 -61.34 -42.72
CA ASN A 1128 -82.93 -61.82 -44.02
C ASN A 1128 -82.32 -63.24 -43.94
N ARG A 1129 -83.19 -64.26 -44.04
CA ARG A 1129 -82.91 -65.68 -43.70
C ARG A 1129 -81.65 -66.27 -44.33
N ALA A 1130 -81.36 -65.95 -45.61
CA ALA A 1130 -80.22 -66.54 -46.34
C ALA A 1130 -78.86 -66.17 -45.73
N ARG A 1131 -78.73 -64.99 -45.12
CA ARG A 1131 -77.51 -64.61 -44.38
C ARG A 1131 -77.44 -65.35 -43.03
N THR A 1132 -78.55 -65.41 -42.30
CA THR A 1132 -78.64 -65.97 -40.93
C THR A 1132 -78.08 -67.40 -40.85
N ALA A 1133 -78.47 -68.29 -41.77
CA ALA A 1133 -78.01 -69.68 -41.77
C ALA A 1133 -76.48 -69.79 -41.91
N GLY A 1134 -75.87 -68.98 -42.78
CA GLY A 1134 -74.43 -68.98 -43.04
C GLY A 1134 -73.56 -68.40 -41.93
N TYR A 1135 -74.16 -67.85 -40.86
CA TYR A 1135 -73.47 -67.47 -39.61
C TYR A 1135 -73.73 -68.48 -38.48
N LEU A 1136 -74.93 -69.06 -38.38
CA LEU A 1136 -75.27 -70.06 -37.36
C LEU A 1136 -74.36 -71.30 -37.43
N ASP A 1137 -74.01 -71.73 -38.64
CA ASP A 1137 -73.01 -72.77 -38.95
C ASP A 1137 -71.63 -72.52 -38.31
N ILE A 1138 -71.20 -71.26 -38.23
CA ILE A 1138 -69.93 -70.85 -37.59
C ILE A 1138 -70.05 -70.87 -36.05
N PHE A 1139 -71.24 -70.70 -35.50
CA PHE A 1139 -71.54 -70.71 -34.07
C PHE A 1139 -72.01 -72.08 -33.55
N GLY A 1140 -71.55 -73.17 -34.19
CA GLY A 1140 -71.95 -74.58 -34.05
C GLY A 1140 -72.64 -75.04 -32.76
N GLU A 1141 -73.64 -75.92 -32.92
CA GLU A 1141 -74.49 -76.42 -31.84
C GLU A 1141 -73.71 -77.18 -30.76
N ASP A 1142 -73.61 -76.58 -29.57
CA ASP A 1142 -73.21 -77.29 -28.35
C ASP A 1142 -74.46 -77.97 -27.76
N GLY A 1143 -74.48 -79.30 -27.78
CA GLY A 1143 -75.53 -80.11 -27.13
C GLY A 1143 -75.15 -80.55 -25.71
N ASP A 1144 -76.15 -80.84 -24.88
CA ASP A 1144 -75.96 -81.24 -23.48
C ASP A 1144 -75.15 -82.54 -23.31
N GLY A 1145 -74.23 -82.56 -22.32
CA GLY A 1145 -73.31 -83.69 -22.07
C GLY A 1145 -72.78 -83.75 -20.63
N GLN A 1146 -73.48 -84.54 -19.80
CA GLN A 1146 -73.27 -84.77 -18.35
C GLN A 1146 -71.83 -85.16 -17.93
N GLY A 1147 -71.41 -84.83 -16.69
CA GLY A 1147 -70.18 -85.42 -16.08
C GLY A 1147 -69.75 -84.90 -14.69
N GLN A 1148 -70.00 -85.68 -13.64
CA GLN A 1148 -69.45 -85.59 -12.26
C GLN A 1148 -69.28 -87.05 -11.73
N PRO A 1149 -68.56 -87.36 -10.61
CA PRO A 1149 -67.61 -86.57 -9.79
C PRO A 1149 -66.32 -87.35 -9.33
N GLY A 1150 -65.42 -86.69 -8.56
CA GLY A 1150 -64.48 -87.32 -7.60
C GLY A 1150 -63.21 -88.04 -8.14
N GLN A 1151 -62.28 -88.59 -7.33
CA GLN A 1151 -61.76 -88.26 -5.96
C GLN A 1151 -60.51 -89.13 -5.62
N ALA A 1152 -59.51 -88.59 -4.88
CA ALA A 1152 -58.47 -89.29 -4.06
C ALA A 1152 -57.31 -90.15 -4.67
N GLY A 1153 -56.20 -90.29 -3.89
CA GLY A 1153 -54.97 -91.10 -4.14
C GLY A 1153 -53.76 -90.26 -4.61
N ALA A 1154 -52.59 -90.09 -3.94
CA ALA A 1154 -51.71 -90.91 -3.08
C ALA A 1154 -50.86 -91.95 -3.89
N VAL A 1155 -49.53 -92.18 -3.72
CA VAL A 1155 -48.52 -91.91 -2.66
C VAL A 1155 -47.11 -91.55 -3.25
N ALA A 1156 -46.20 -91.03 -2.40
CA ALA A 1156 -44.80 -90.54 -2.57
C ALA A 1156 -43.73 -91.52 -3.20
N VAL A 1157 -42.38 -91.32 -3.18
CA VAL A 1157 -41.43 -91.15 -2.04
C VAL A 1157 -40.01 -90.65 -2.47
N ALA A 1158 -39.46 -89.65 -1.74
CA ALA A 1158 -38.03 -89.33 -1.43
C ALA A 1158 -36.97 -89.06 -2.57
N ALA A 1159 -35.75 -88.53 -2.32
CA ALA A 1159 -35.01 -88.32 -1.05
C ALA A 1159 -34.08 -87.07 -0.98
N THR A 1160 -33.69 -86.71 0.26
CA THR A 1160 -32.84 -85.59 0.74
C THR A 1160 -31.37 -86.06 1.04
N PRO A 1161 -30.37 -85.25 1.55
CA PRO A 1161 -30.32 -84.39 2.77
C PRO A 1161 -29.94 -82.90 2.49
N ALA A 1162 -30.05 -81.87 3.36
CA ALA A 1162 -29.95 -81.65 4.83
C ALA A 1162 -28.50 -81.33 5.33
N ALA A 1163 -28.22 -80.47 6.34
CA ALA A 1163 -29.01 -79.76 7.38
C ALA A 1163 -28.27 -78.45 7.85
N GLY A 1164 -28.76 -77.55 8.73
CA GLY A 1164 -30.10 -77.33 9.31
C GLY A 1164 -30.14 -76.51 10.63
N ALA A 1165 -31.27 -75.79 10.85
CA ALA A 1165 -31.93 -75.36 12.13
C ALA A 1165 -31.17 -74.58 13.25
N PRO A 1166 -31.88 -73.91 14.21
CA PRO A 1166 -33.31 -73.51 14.31
C PRO A 1166 -33.45 -71.97 14.08
N VAL A 1167 -34.32 -71.09 14.64
CA VAL A 1167 -35.39 -71.04 15.68
C VAL A 1167 -36.48 -70.00 15.25
N GLY A 1168 -37.55 -69.77 16.03
CA GLY A 1168 -38.55 -68.70 15.85
C GLY A 1168 -38.38 -67.47 16.79
N GLU A 1169 -39.39 -66.61 17.03
CA GLU A 1169 -40.78 -66.62 16.53
C GLU A 1169 -41.52 -65.26 16.69
N GLN A 1170 -42.49 -64.99 15.79
CA GLN A 1170 -43.73 -64.18 15.95
C GLN A 1170 -43.78 -62.64 16.27
N VAL A 1171 -44.74 -61.99 15.58
CA VAL A 1171 -45.70 -60.93 16.03
C VAL A 1171 -45.42 -59.39 15.89
N GLN A 1172 -46.18 -58.80 14.93
CA GLN A 1172 -46.93 -57.51 14.92
C GLN A 1172 -46.27 -56.10 14.95
N VAL A 1173 -47.08 -55.13 14.48
CA VAL A 1173 -46.86 -53.69 14.23
C VAL A 1173 -47.94 -52.94 15.05
N PRO A 1174 -47.67 -51.86 15.83
CA PRO A 1174 -47.85 -50.48 15.29
C PRO A 1174 -47.15 -49.26 15.96
N VAL A 1175 -46.98 -48.19 15.15
CA VAL A 1175 -47.23 -46.74 15.39
C VAL A 1175 -46.73 -46.02 16.68
N VAL A 1176 -45.76 -45.09 16.47
CA VAL A 1176 -45.65 -43.65 16.86
C VAL A 1176 -46.19 -43.13 18.23
N PRO A 1177 -45.38 -42.31 18.94
CA PRO A 1177 -45.81 -40.96 19.35
C PRO A 1177 -44.77 -39.85 19.03
N GLN A 1178 -45.12 -38.57 19.30
CA GLN A 1178 -44.36 -37.35 18.92
C GLN A 1178 -43.80 -36.57 20.14
N SER A 1179 -42.70 -35.81 19.92
CA SER A 1179 -42.36 -34.54 20.61
C SER A 1179 -41.98 -34.62 22.12
N PRO A 1180 -41.34 -33.60 22.77
CA PRO A 1180 -41.30 -32.16 22.41
C PRO A 1180 -39.97 -31.34 22.56
N VAL A 1181 -39.94 -30.19 21.86
CA VAL A 1181 -39.50 -28.83 22.31
C VAL A 1181 -38.12 -28.63 23.02
N THR A 1182 -37.16 -28.06 22.26
CA THR A 1182 -36.24 -26.90 22.51
C THR A 1182 -35.94 -26.39 23.96
N PRO A 1183 -34.79 -25.72 24.25
CA PRO A 1183 -34.00 -24.89 23.31
C PRO A 1183 -32.46 -24.88 23.41
N THR A 1184 -31.78 -24.74 22.27
CA THR A 1184 -31.15 -23.47 21.84
C THR A 1184 -30.97 -23.45 20.33
#